data_AF-A0A6J5W6P9-F1
#
_entry.id   AF-A0A6J5W6P9-F1
#
_cell.length_a   1.000
_cell.length_b   1.000
_cell.length_c   1.000
_cell.angle_alpha   90.00
_cell.angle_beta   90.00
_cell.angle_gamma   90.00
#
_symmetry.space_group_name_H-M   'P 1'
#
loop_
_entity.id
_entity.type
_entity.pdbx_description
1 polymer ?
#
loop_
_entity_poly.entity_id
_entity_poly.type
_entity_poly.pdbx_seq_one_letter_code
_entity_poly.pdbx_strand_id
1 'polypeptide(L)'
;MVVMLSARLPTINYALPSGRDCKYTGQAVRALPIRIISIGKKRSEGVQLVVDEYIEKLKLYCSVEDAHIRNNPKNARDWRAQVDHEDSAVMDLIRSDDWVVLLDERGKDIGSEQMAELVGDAGNTGASRLSFCIGGPYGHGKRLRERADVSVKLSSMVLNHQIAIVVLVEQLYRYSPSSFQMITLSALLELSLSDLVQPMFEGKSVSFPPLAYKPPRYEFKLSATCQQPNSLKLFLSLFPLISQHCMAVLHSSLAPYCLKKLIILPFPYPKPTISTKRLNLFQAMSSSSKSQPSAPVYKVPGLDPEEMDRVADQTFQRYSSSSVKRNGKGVAVVWFRNDLRVLDNEALYKAWISSQEVLAVYCVDPRLFGSTHYFGFPKTGALRAQFLIECLADLKKNLMKRGLNLLIQHGKPEEILPSLAKVFGVHTVYAQKETCSEELNVERLVRKGLQRVVLPSSSAQSSGPSSTNNPKLQLLWGTTMYHIDDLPFNTLSLPDVYTQFLVFIDDTENSQSIEAKCTVRGCIKLPASLGPPPSIGDWGCVPSLDQFGLQSPNVSKGMKFVGGESAALGRDLLRIYKHTRNGMLGPDYSTKFSPWLASGSLSPRFIDEEVKRYEKERQANDSTYWVSFELIWRDYFRFLSAKYGNSLFHLGGPRNVEHRWSQDKILFESWRDGRTGYPLIDANMKELSTTGFMSNRGRQIVCSFLVRDMGIDWRMGAEWFETCLLDYDPCSNYGNWTYGAGVGNDPREDRYFSIPKQARTYDPEGEYVVYWLPQLESLTKEERNFPGRAYMKQVVPLKFGNTSRHQNQDKALAARGTNFGGRQTKGQRR
;
A
#
# COMPACT_ATOMS: atom_id res chain seq x y z
N MET A 1 17.32 32.49 13.82
CA MET A 1 16.19 32.73 14.74
C MET A 1 15.66 31.39 15.20
N VAL A 2 15.67 31.12 16.51
CA VAL A 2 14.98 29.96 17.10
C VAL A 2 13.70 30.47 17.75
N VAL A 3 12.55 29.89 17.39
CA VAL A 3 11.26 30.24 17.99
C VAL A 3 10.96 29.22 19.09
N MET A 4 11.17 29.59 20.36
CA MET A 4 10.65 28.81 21.47
C MET A 4 9.12 28.88 21.49
N LEU A 5 8.46 27.75 21.26
CA LEU A 5 7.02 27.60 21.48
C LEU A 5 6.78 27.07 22.89
N SER A 6 6.71 27.99 23.86
CA SER A 6 6.24 27.68 25.22
C SER A 6 4.73 27.40 25.17
N ALA A 7 4.37 26.12 25.08
CA ALA A 7 3.00 25.64 25.17
C ALA A 7 2.76 25.05 26.57
N ARG A 8 1.98 25.74 27.41
CA ARG A 8 1.52 25.18 28.68
C ARG A 8 0.56 24.02 28.40
N LEU A 9 1.02 22.79 28.64
CA LEU A 9 0.13 21.64 28.73
C LEU A 9 -0.71 21.73 30.03
N PRO A 10 -1.98 21.30 30.02
CA PRO A 10 -2.77 21.21 31.25
C PRO A 10 -2.22 20.10 32.16
N THR A 11 -2.21 20.34 33.46
CA THR A 11 -1.79 19.37 34.48
C THR A 11 -2.77 18.21 34.59
N ILE A 12 -2.50 17.15 33.82
CA ILE A 12 -3.09 15.83 34.05
C ILE A 12 -2.19 15.11 35.06
N ASN A 13 -2.71 14.83 36.25
CA ASN A 13 -2.01 14.05 37.28
C ASN A 13 -1.92 12.57 36.86
N TYR A 14 -1.00 12.25 35.96
CA TYR A 14 -0.35 10.94 35.97
C TYR A 14 0.66 10.94 37.12
N ALA A 15 0.51 9.99 38.05
CA ALA A 15 1.59 9.68 38.97
C ALA A 15 2.76 9.15 38.14
N LEU A 16 3.87 9.89 38.10
CA LEU A 16 5.09 9.45 37.45
C LEU A 16 5.57 8.15 38.11
N PRO A 17 5.91 7.10 37.33
CA PRO A 17 6.77 6.05 37.83
C PRO A 17 8.06 6.70 38.34
N SER A 18 8.62 6.18 39.43
CA SER A 18 9.81 6.75 40.06
C SER A 18 11.05 6.55 39.17
N GLY A 19 11.25 7.46 38.22
CA GLY A 19 12.55 7.70 37.61
C GLY A 19 13.55 8.03 38.72
N ARG A 20 14.73 7.41 38.67
CA ARG A 20 15.86 7.80 39.50
C ARG A 20 16.66 8.80 38.70
N ASP A 21 17.00 9.93 39.32
CA ASP A 21 17.97 10.86 38.73
C ASP A 21 19.26 10.11 38.40
N CYS A 22 19.86 10.44 37.25
CA CYS A 22 21.12 9.84 36.80
C CYS A 22 22.19 9.97 37.89
N LYS A 23 22.79 8.84 38.32
CA LYS A 23 23.76 8.77 39.43
C LYS A 23 24.97 9.72 39.34
N TYR A 24 25.24 10.29 38.16
CA TYR A 24 26.33 11.22 37.89
C TYR A 24 25.91 12.69 37.76
N THR A 25 24.67 13.06 38.12
CA THR A 25 24.24 14.48 38.19
C THR A 25 25.21 15.32 39.02
N GLY A 26 25.92 16.25 38.38
CA GLY A 26 26.89 17.15 39.02
C GLY A 26 28.25 16.54 39.36
N GLN A 27 28.53 15.28 38.96
CA GLN A 27 29.83 14.64 39.19
C GLN A 27 30.76 14.76 37.96
N ALA A 28 32.04 15.00 38.20
CA ALA A 28 33.05 15.09 37.15
C ALA A 28 33.56 13.69 36.76
N VAL A 29 32.98 13.10 35.71
CA VAL A 29 33.44 11.82 35.16
C VAL A 29 34.58 12.02 34.16
N ARG A 30 35.52 11.07 34.12
CA ARG A 30 36.61 11.01 33.13
C ARG A 30 36.06 10.92 31.71
N ALA A 31 36.23 11.98 30.92
CA ALA A 31 35.87 11.99 29.50
C ALA A 31 36.77 11.00 28.72
N LEU A 32 36.18 9.91 28.22
CA LEU A 32 36.87 8.98 27.34
C LEU A 32 36.85 9.48 25.88
N PRO A 33 37.91 9.22 25.09
CA PRO A 33 37.83 9.26 23.63
C PRO A 33 36.69 8.38 23.12
N ILE A 34 35.95 8.86 22.13
CA ILE A 34 34.84 8.13 21.50
C ILE A 34 35.27 7.65 20.11
N ARG A 35 35.00 6.39 19.79
CA ARG A 35 35.09 5.84 18.42
C ARG A 35 33.70 5.39 17.98
N ILE A 36 33.29 5.77 16.78
CA ILE A 36 32.03 5.35 16.16
C ILE A 36 32.40 4.49 14.96
N ILE A 37 32.11 3.19 15.03
CA ILE A 37 32.37 2.23 13.96
C ILE A 37 31.04 1.97 13.24
N SER A 38 30.98 2.31 11.95
CA SER A 38 29.75 2.22 11.15
C SER A 38 29.96 1.45 9.85
N ILE A 39 29.32 0.29 9.73
CA ILE A 39 29.33 -0.53 8.53
C ILE A 39 28.26 -0.02 7.55
N GLY A 40 28.59 0.09 6.25
CA GLY A 40 27.58 0.33 5.23
C GLY A 40 28.09 0.82 3.88
N LYS A 41 27.17 1.44 3.12
CA LYS A 41 27.51 2.26 1.95
C LYS A 41 27.93 3.65 2.42
N LYS A 42 28.70 4.38 1.59
CA LYS A 42 29.03 5.79 1.83
C LYS A 42 27.76 6.58 2.15
N ARG A 43 27.81 7.38 3.22
CA ARG A 43 26.69 8.22 3.65
C ARG A 43 26.30 9.23 2.57
N SER A 44 25.02 9.57 2.52
CA SER A 44 24.54 10.68 1.71
C SER A 44 25.09 12.02 2.24
N GLU A 45 25.25 13.00 1.35
CA GLU A 45 25.87 14.30 1.66
C GLU A 45 25.17 15.03 2.81
N GLY A 46 23.84 15.10 2.78
CA GLY A 46 23.05 15.71 3.87
C GLY A 46 23.14 14.96 5.21
N VAL A 47 23.38 13.65 5.21
CA VAL A 47 23.65 12.89 6.44
C VAL A 47 25.06 13.16 6.94
N GLN A 48 26.05 13.20 6.04
CA GLN A 48 27.43 13.48 6.43
C GLN A 48 27.56 14.88 7.05
N LEU A 49 26.96 15.91 6.45
CA LEU A 49 26.96 17.27 7.00
C LEU A 49 26.39 17.35 8.44
N VAL A 50 25.32 16.61 8.74
CA VAL A 50 24.73 16.57 10.09
C VAL A 50 25.61 15.77 11.06
N VAL A 51 26.21 14.66 10.61
CA VAL A 51 27.16 13.88 11.43
C VAL A 51 28.39 14.73 11.75
N ASP A 52 28.96 15.43 10.77
CA ASP A 52 30.10 16.34 10.95
C ASP A 52 29.74 17.47 11.93
N GLU A 53 28.55 18.09 11.80
CA GLU A 53 28.10 19.17 12.70
C GLU A 53 28.04 18.73 14.18
N TYR A 54 27.58 17.50 14.46
CA TYR A 54 27.57 16.97 15.83
C TYR A 54 28.93 16.44 16.30
N ILE A 55 29.77 15.92 15.39
CA ILE A 55 31.13 15.51 15.72
C ILE A 55 32.00 16.72 16.09
N GLU A 56 31.91 17.85 15.36
CA GLU A 56 32.63 19.08 15.73
C GLU A 56 32.16 19.64 17.08
N LYS A 57 30.86 19.53 17.41
CA LYS A 57 30.36 19.88 18.74
C LYS A 57 30.85 18.93 19.85
N LEU A 58 30.99 17.64 19.57
CA LEU A 58 31.51 16.64 20.52
C LEU A 58 33.02 16.77 20.74
N LYS A 59 33.79 17.16 19.71
CA LYS A 59 35.24 17.42 19.77
C LYS A 59 35.63 18.51 20.78
N LEU A 60 34.68 19.35 21.21
CA LEU A 60 34.87 20.32 22.28
C LEU A 60 35.02 19.68 23.68
N TYR A 61 34.64 18.40 23.84
CA TYR A 61 34.62 17.70 25.12
C TYR A 61 35.51 16.47 25.17
N CYS A 62 35.65 15.74 24.05
CA CYS A 62 36.47 14.53 23.95
C CYS A 62 37.00 14.34 22.52
N SER A 63 38.06 13.56 22.35
CA SER A 63 38.48 13.15 21.01
C SER A 63 37.43 12.22 20.40
N VAL A 64 37.00 12.48 19.15
CA VAL A 64 35.99 11.68 18.44
C VAL A 64 36.57 11.17 17.12
N GLU A 65 36.44 9.87 16.91
CA GLU A 65 36.92 9.15 15.73
C GLU A 65 35.75 8.48 15.00
N ASP A 66 35.56 8.82 13.73
CA ASP A 66 34.51 8.25 12.87
C ASP A 66 35.11 7.23 11.90
N ALA A 67 34.89 5.94 12.17
CA ALA A 67 35.37 4.83 11.36
C ALA A 67 34.23 4.26 10.50
N HIS A 68 34.40 4.29 9.18
CA HIS A 68 33.41 3.77 8.23
C HIS A 68 33.93 2.56 7.46
N ILE A 69 33.39 1.38 7.77
CA ILE A 69 33.68 0.13 7.08
C ILE A 69 32.73 0.00 5.88
N ARG A 70 33.29 -0.25 4.70
CA ARG A 70 32.51 -0.45 3.47
C ARG A 70 32.18 -1.92 3.26
N ASN A 71 30.93 -2.22 2.90
CA ASN A 71 30.54 -3.57 2.49
C ASN A 71 31.43 -4.08 1.33
N ASN A 72 32.02 -5.27 1.46
CA ASN A 72 32.73 -5.93 0.36
C ASN A 72 31.76 -6.33 -0.79
N PRO A 73 31.86 -5.76 -2.00
CA PRO A 73 30.91 -6.02 -3.08
C PRO A 73 30.98 -7.44 -3.65
N LYS A 74 32.06 -8.20 -3.40
CA LYS A 74 32.18 -9.60 -3.84
C LYS A 74 31.29 -10.53 -3.03
N ASN A 75 31.05 -10.20 -1.76
CA ASN A 75 30.29 -11.04 -0.82
C ASN A 75 28.80 -10.65 -0.79
N ALA A 76 28.36 -9.69 -1.62
CA ALA A 76 26.98 -9.19 -1.67
C ALA A 76 25.90 -10.24 -2.04
N ARG A 77 26.28 -11.47 -2.40
CA ARG A 77 25.38 -12.63 -2.62
C ARG A 77 25.43 -13.68 -1.51
N ASP A 78 26.38 -13.61 -0.59
CA ASP A 78 26.52 -14.48 0.57
C ASP A 78 26.58 -13.64 1.84
N TRP A 79 25.46 -13.54 2.53
CA TRP A 79 25.34 -12.72 3.73
C TRP A 79 26.21 -13.22 4.90
N ARG A 80 26.59 -14.50 4.95
CA ARG A 80 27.50 -15.00 6.00
C ARG A 80 28.91 -14.54 5.72
N ALA A 81 29.42 -14.79 4.50
CA ALA A 81 30.72 -14.27 4.07
C ALA A 81 30.79 -12.73 4.12
N GLN A 82 29.65 -12.03 3.99
CA GLN A 82 29.55 -10.60 4.23
C GLN A 82 29.74 -10.26 5.72
N VAL A 83 28.95 -10.88 6.60
CA VAL A 83 28.97 -10.63 8.06
C VAL A 83 30.32 -11.02 8.67
N ASP A 84 30.90 -12.17 8.33
CA ASP A 84 32.19 -12.61 8.87
C ASP A 84 33.35 -11.68 8.46
N HIS A 85 33.26 -11.09 7.26
CA HIS A 85 34.21 -10.09 6.79
C HIS A 85 34.04 -8.74 7.50
N GLU A 86 32.80 -8.29 7.70
CA GLU A 86 32.46 -7.07 8.45
C GLU A 86 32.83 -7.19 9.94
N ASP A 87 32.55 -8.33 10.56
CA ASP A 87 32.90 -8.68 11.94
C ASP A 87 34.43 -8.72 12.14
N SER A 88 35.18 -9.24 11.16
CA SER A 88 36.65 -9.17 11.18
C SER A 88 37.14 -7.72 11.15
N ALA A 89 36.63 -6.92 10.21
CA ALA A 89 37.04 -5.52 10.03
C ALA A 89 36.64 -4.60 11.20
N VAL A 90 35.59 -4.95 11.97
CA VAL A 90 35.28 -4.25 13.24
C VAL A 90 36.24 -4.68 14.35
N MET A 91 36.52 -5.98 14.47
CA MET A 91 37.41 -6.49 15.52
C MET A 91 38.86 -5.98 15.37
N ASP A 92 39.35 -5.80 14.13
CA ASP A 92 40.64 -5.13 13.84
C ASP A 92 40.68 -3.65 14.32
N LEU A 93 39.51 -3.05 14.60
CA LEU A 93 39.35 -1.69 15.11
C LEU A 93 38.93 -1.64 16.59
N ILE A 94 38.91 -2.75 17.33
CA ILE A 94 38.58 -2.79 18.76
C ILE A 94 39.77 -3.28 19.56
N ARG A 95 40.15 -2.51 20.59
CA ARG A 95 41.21 -2.92 21.53
C ARG A 95 40.64 -3.78 22.67
N SER A 96 41.51 -4.49 23.37
CA SER A 96 41.17 -5.20 24.62
C SER A 96 40.79 -4.24 25.77
N ASP A 97 41.23 -2.97 25.71
CA ASP A 97 40.98 -1.92 26.71
C ASP A 97 39.95 -0.85 26.26
N ASP A 98 39.27 -1.05 25.13
CA ASP A 98 38.07 -0.28 24.74
C ASP A 98 36.84 -0.76 25.55
N TRP A 99 35.92 0.13 25.90
CA TRP A 99 34.56 -0.24 26.33
C TRP A 99 33.62 -0.26 25.12
N VAL A 100 33.03 -1.40 24.80
CA VAL A 100 32.34 -1.65 23.52
C VAL A 100 30.82 -1.63 23.69
N VAL A 101 30.17 -0.70 22.99
CA VAL A 101 28.70 -0.55 22.97
C VAL A 101 28.15 -1.03 21.63
N LEU A 102 27.45 -2.16 21.66
CA LEU A 102 26.79 -2.74 20.49
C LEU A 102 25.42 -2.10 20.28
N LEU A 103 25.19 -1.46 19.13
CA LEU A 103 23.90 -0.87 18.82
C LEU A 103 23.07 -1.86 17.98
N ASP A 104 22.11 -2.54 18.64
CA ASP A 104 21.38 -3.70 18.10
C ASP A 104 19.88 -3.64 18.49
N GLU A 105 19.01 -4.16 17.62
CA GLU A 105 17.55 -4.15 17.85
C GLU A 105 17.11 -4.95 19.09
N ARG A 106 17.94 -5.91 19.54
CA ARG A 106 17.74 -6.77 20.71
C ARG A 106 18.48 -6.27 21.96
N GLY A 107 19.16 -5.13 21.87
CA GLY A 107 19.83 -4.49 22.99
C GLY A 107 18.83 -3.96 24.03
N LYS A 108 19.34 -3.52 25.18
CA LYS A 108 18.55 -2.86 26.21
C LYS A 108 17.91 -1.60 25.61
N ASP A 109 16.58 -1.45 25.72
CA ASP A 109 15.88 -0.20 25.41
C ASP A 109 16.15 0.75 26.59
N ILE A 110 16.95 1.80 26.37
CA ILE A 110 17.40 2.72 27.43
C ILE A 110 17.04 4.15 27.08
N GLY A 111 16.54 4.89 28.07
CA GLY A 111 16.25 6.31 27.93
C GLY A 111 17.53 7.17 27.98
N SER A 112 17.35 8.47 27.75
CA SER A 112 18.43 9.44 27.70
C SER A 112 19.29 9.48 28.97
N GLU A 113 18.66 9.38 30.15
CA GLU A 113 19.34 9.34 31.45
C GLU A 113 20.22 8.09 31.57
N GLN A 114 19.70 6.92 31.18
CA GLN A 114 20.40 5.65 31.29
C GLN A 114 21.54 5.52 30.26
N MET A 115 21.45 6.22 29.13
CA MET A 115 22.59 6.38 28.20
C MET A 115 23.70 7.25 28.83
N ALA A 116 23.35 8.33 29.54
CA ALA A 116 24.33 9.11 30.28
C ALA A 116 24.96 8.31 31.44
N GLU A 117 24.19 7.47 32.14
CA GLU A 117 24.73 6.52 33.12
C GLU A 117 25.72 5.53 32.51
N LEU A 118 25.43 4.98 31.33
CA LEU A 118 26.29 4.03 30.61
C LEU A 118 27.63 4.67 30.20
N VAL A 119 27.60 5.90 29.67
CA VAL A 119 28.81 6.68 29.37
C VAL A 119 29.60 6.97 30.66
N GLY A 120 28.90 7.25 31.76
CA GLY A 120 29.49 7.48 33.07
C GLY A 120 30.16 6.24 33.67
N ASP A 121 29.52 5.07 33.56
CA ASP A 121 30.07 3.79 34.01
C ASP A 121 31.37 3.44 33.26
N ALA A 122 31.38 3.61 31.93
CA ALA A 122 32.56 3.38 31.11
C ALA A 122 33.75 4.27 31.52
N GLY A 123 33.49 5.52 31.90
CA GLY A 123 34.52 6.43 32.44
C GLY A 123 35.18 5.92 33.73
N ASN A 124 34.47 5.09 34.50
CA ASN A 124 34.89 4.55 35.79
C ASN A 124 35.47 3.13 35.72
N THR A 125 35.29 2.38 34.62
CA THR A 125 35.80 1.00 34.47
C THR A 125 37.28 0.89 34.09
N GLY A 126 37.98 2.03 33.98
CA GLY A 126 39.40 2.08 33.62
C GLY A 126 39.70 2.02 32.13
N ALA A 127 38.68 1.83 31.27
CA ALA A 127 38.81 1.77 29.82
C ALA A 127 39.59 2.96 29.21
N SER A 128 40.20 2.78 28.04
CA SER A 128 40.94 3.85 27.35
C SER A 128 40.13 4.60 26.30
N ARG A 129 39.00 4.03 25.86
CA ARG A 129 38.10 4.54 24.81
C ARG A 129 36.69 3.97 25.01
N LEU A 130 35.68 4.69 24.53
CA LEU A 130 34.31 4.21 24.37
C LEU A 130 34.01 3.98 22.87
N SER A 131 33.73 2.73 22.47
CA SER A 131 33.61 2.29 21.08
C SER A 131 32.18 1.85 20.72
N PHE A 132 31.43 2.69 20.01
CA PHE A 132 30.06 2.41 19.56
C PHE A 132 30.06 1.72 18.19
N CYS A 133 29.36 0.60 18.07
CA CYS A 133 29.31 -0.20 16.84
C CYS A 133 27.91 -0.20 16.20
N ILE A 134 27.82 0.25 14.94
CA ILE A 134 26.60 0.23 14.11
C ILE A 134 26.78 -0.79 12.98
N GLY A 135 25.92 -1.82 13.01
CA GLY A 135 26.03 -3.01 12.17
C GLY A 135 25.69 -2.79 10.70
N GLY A 136 26.03 -3.79 9.87
CA GLY A 136 25.69 -3.82 8.45
C GLY A 136 24.21 -4.08 8.20
N PRO A 137 23.78 -4.23 6.93
CA PRO A 137 22.38 -4.54 6.58
C PRO A 137 21.92 -5.91 7.11
N TYR A 138 22.84 -6.77 7.54
CA TYR A 138 22.59 -8.08 8.14
C TYR A 138 22.88 -8.10 9.67
N GLY A 139 23.10 -6.93 10.29
CA GLY A 139 23.40 -6.77 11.71
C GLY A 139 24.89 -6.95 12.05
N HIS A 140 25.16 -7.39 13.28
CA HIS A 140 26.50 -7.67 13.81
C HIS A 140 26.85 -9.15 13.78
N GLY A 141 28.13 -9.46 13.51
CA GLY A 141 28.66 -10.83 13.59
C GLY A 141 28.90 -11.34 15.00
N LYS A 142 29.37 -12.59 15.10
CA LYS A 142 29.41 -13.33 16.36
C LYS A 142 30.49 -12.82 17.32
N ARG A 143 31.73 -12.61 16.86
CA ARG A 143 32.84 -12.20 17.75
C ARG A 143 32.58 -10.81 18.33
N LEU A 144 32.03 -9.90 17.53
CA LEU A 144 31.64 -8.57 18.00
C LEU A 144 30.54 -8.61 19.06
N ARG A 145 29.56 -9.53 18.92
CA ARG A 145 28.52 -9.75 19.95
C ARG A 145 29.08 -10.32 21.25
N GLU A 146 30.04 -11.24 21.15
CA GLU A 146 30.71 -11.86 22.30
C GLU A 146 31.72 -10.91 22.98
N ARG A 147 32.28 -9.94 22.23
CA ARG A 147 33.18 -8.88 22.74
C ARG A 147 32.45 -7.71 23.40
N ALA A 148 31.18 -7.47 23.09
CA ALA A 148 30.48 -6.26 23.53
C ALA A 148 30.22 -6.22 25.05
N ASP A 149 30.76 -5.21 25.73
CA ASP A 149 30.54 -4.97 27.16
C ASP A 149 29.07 -4.63 27.48
N VAL A 150 28.36 -4.00 26.53
CA VAL A 150 26.92 -3.75 26.62
C VAL A 150 26.25 -3.67 25.24
N SER A 151 25.04 -4.26 25.12
CA SER A 151 24.18 -4.13 23.94
C SER A 151 22.99 -3.23 24.23
N VAL A 152 22.76 -2.25 23.35
CA VAL A 152 21.80 -1.14 23.51
C VAL A 152 20.98 -0.96 22.25
N LYS A 153 19.70 -0.66 22.42
CA LYS A 153 18.73 -0.39 21.37
C LYS A 153 18.47 1.12 21.32
N LEU A 154 18.87 1.79 20.24
CA LEU A 154 18.73 3.25 20.09
C LEU A 154 17.27 3.74 20.03
N SER A 155 16.33 2.88 19.65
CA SER A 155 14.92 3.22 19.54
C SER A 155 14.06 1.96 19.44
N SER A 156 12.81 2.04 19.88
CA SER A 156 11.77 1.06 19.52
C SER A 156 11.32 1.15 18.05
N MET A 157 11.77 2.14 17.27
CA MET A 157 11.65 2.16 15.81
C MET A 157 12.89 1.55 15.14
N VAL A 158 12.68 0.77 14.07
CA VAL A 158 13.79 0.27 13.23
C VAL A 158 14.42 1.44 12.46
N LEU A 159 15.62 1.84 12.86
CA LEU A 159 16.40 2.90 12.19
C LEU A 159 17.31 2.28 11.11
N ASN A 160 17.45 2.95 9.96
CA ASN A 160 18.51 2.59 9.01
C ASN A 160 19.87 3.12 9.53
N HIS A 161 20.98 2.51 9.08
CA HIS A 161 22.35 2.84 9.54
C HIS A 161 22.71 4.34 9.47
N GLN A 162 22.18 5.09 8.48
CA GLN A 162 22.43 6.54 8.34
C GLN A 162 21.61 7.40 9.31
N ILE A 163 20.41 6.97 9.71
CA ILE A 163 19.65 7.63 10.78
C ILE A 163 20.14 7.19 12.16
N ALA A 164 20.56 5.93 12.31
CA ALA A 164 21.12 5.40 13.56
C ALA A 164 22.38 6.18 14.00
N ILE A 165 23.29 6.50 13.08
CA ILE A 165 24.46 7.33 13.42
C ILE A 165 24.08 8.78 13.74
N VAL A 166 23.13 9.39 13.02
CA VAL A 166 22.67 10.76 13.31
C VAL A 166 22.02 10.84 14.70
N VAL A 167 21.18 9.86 15.05
CA VAL A 167 20.62 9.74 16.41
C VAL A 167 21.74 9.54 17.43
N LEU A 168 22.70 8.64 17.19
CA LEU A 168 23.81 8.40 18.11
C LEU A 168 24.61 9.69 18.41
N VAL A 169 25.08 10.43 17.39
CA VAL A 169 25.91 11.63 17.62
C VAL A 169 25.12 12.77 18.26
N GLU A 170 23.84 12.92 17.93
CA GLU A 170 22.96 13.93 18.54
C GLU A 170 22.71 13.63 20.02
N GLN A 171 22.45 12.36 20.34
CA GLN A 171 22.24 11.90 21.70
C GLN A 171 23.54 12.00 22.51
N LEU A 172 24.69 11.54 21.99
CA LEU A 172 25.99 11.72 22.65
C LEU A 172 26.32 13.19 22.93
N TYR A 173 25.97 14.09 22.01
CA TYR A 173 26.14 15.54 22.22
C TYR A 173 25.26 16.04 23.38
N ARG A 174 24.01 15.57 23.49
CA ARG A 174 23.15 15.88 24.65
C ARG A 174 23.75 15.44 25.98
N TYR A 175 24.59 14.42 26.03
CA TYR A 175 25.17 13.91 27.29
C TYR A 175 26.54 14.50 27.67
N SER A 176 27.10 15.40 26.85
CA SER A 176 28.35 16.08 27.19
C SER A 176 28.19 17.04 28.39
N PRO A 177 29.26 17.30 29.19
CA PRO A 177 29.13 17.86 30.54
C PRO A 177 28.38 19.20 30.66
N SER A 178 28.41 20.07 29.64
CA SER A 178 27.67 21.34 29.66
C SER A 178 26.14 21.18 29.72
N SER A 179 25.58 20.04 29.30
CA SER A 179 24.14 19.77 29.45
C SER A 179 23.72 19.64 30.92
N PHE A 180 24.61 19.15 31.79
CA PHE A 180 24.34 19.12 33.24
C PHE A 180 24.33 20.53 33.86
N GLN A 181 25.06 21.50 33.29
CA GLN A 181 24.97 22.91 33.68
C GLN A 181 23.69 23.60 33.16
N MET A 182 23.12 23.14 32.05
CA MET A 182 21.83 23.65 31.55
C MET A 182 20.65 23.24 32.45
N ILE A 183 20.75 22.09 33.15
CA ILE A 183 19.71 21.64 34.10
C ILE A 183 19.71 22.51 35.37
N THR A 184 20.88 22.89 35.90
CA THR A 184 20.94 23.82 37.05
C THR A 184 20.47 25.23 36.72
N LEU A 185 20.54 25.66 35.46
CA LEU A 185 19.93 26.90 34.98
C LEU A 185 18.39 26.87 35.01
N SER A 186 17.76 25.69 34.95
CA SER A 186 16.32 25.53 35.20
C SER A 186 15.99 25.72 36.69
N ALA A 187 16.82 25.19 37.59
CA ALA A 187 16.61 25.32 39.04
C ALA A 187 16.84 26.76 39.57
N LEU A 188 17.74 27.52 38.93
CA LEU A 188 17.96 28.94 39.26
C LEU A 188 16.84 29.88 38.77
N LEU A 189 15.88 29.39 37.99
CA LEU A 189 14.72 30.15 37.51
C LEU A 189 13.46 29.98 38.37
N GLU A 190 13.50 29.21 39.47
CA GLU A 190 12.44 29.16 40.49
C GLU A 190 12.74 30.03 41.73
N LEU A 191 13.59 31.06 41.58
CA LEU A 191 13.64 32.16 42.55
C LEU A 191 12.52 33.17 42.32
N SER A 192 12.07 33.79 43.40
CA SER A 192 10.80 34.50 43.48
C SER A 192 10.72 35.72 42.55
N LEU A 193 9.61 35.82 41.80
CA LEU A 193 9.25 37.01 40.99
C LEU A 193 8.72 38.19 41.85
N SER A 194 8.84 38.10 43.18
CA SER A 194 8.44 39.15 44.13
C SER A 194 9.55 40.17 44.39
N ASP A 195 10.82 39.74 44.30
CA ASP A 195 11.98 40.49 44.82
C ASP A 195 12.66 41.39 43.77
N LEU A 196 12.06 41.55 42.58
CA LEU A 196 12.63 42.24 41.43
C LEU A 196 11.82 43.44 40.93
N VAL A 197 10.87 43.97 41.73
CA VAL A 197 10.04 45.14 41.39
C VAL A 197 10.16 46.28 42.42
N GLN A 198 11.32 46.39 43.09
CA GLN A 198 11.78 47.58 43.83
C GLN A 198 13.31 47.47 43.91
N PRO A 199 14.12 48.23 43.14
CA PRO A 199 13.91 49.65 42.83
C PRO A 199 14.05 50.03 41.34
N MET A 200 13.17 50.92 40.85
CA MET A 200 13.41 51.69 39.60
C MET A 200 13.16 53.20 39.78
N PHE A 201 13.36 53.69 41.00
CA PHE A 201 13.53 55.10 41.33
C PHE A 201 14.90 55.28 42.02
N GLU A 202 15.53 56.44 41.83
CA GLU A 202 16.97 56.74 42.05
C GLU A 202 17.95 56.17 41.02
N GLY A 203 18.24 56.97 39.98
CA GLY A 203 19.27 56.63 38.98
C GLY A 203 20.69 56.79 39.51
N LYS A 204 21.37 55.66 39.76
CA LYS A 204 22.83 55.58 40.04
C LYS A 204 23.45 54.49 39.18
N SER A 205 24.60 54.79 38.58
CA SER A 205 25.35 53.87 37.71
C SER A 205 26.14 52.83 38.50
N VAL A 206 26.07 51.56 38.11
CA VAL A 206 26.94 50.49 38.62
C VAL A 206 27.75 49.92 37.45
N SER A 207 29.07 49.82 37.63
CA SER A 207 30.01 49.27 36.64
C SER A 207 30.35 47.81 36.93
N PHE A 208 30.55 47.03 35.87
CA PHE A 208 31.05 45.65 35.95
C PHE A 208 32.46 45.56 35.36
N PRO A 209 33.34 44.67 35.89
CA PRO A 209 34.72 44.55 35.45
C PRO A 209 34.86 43.85 34.07
N PRO A 210 35.93 44.11 33.32
CA PRO A 210 36.08 43.60 31.95
C PRO A 210 36.53 42.13 31.91
N LEU A 211 35.66 41.25 31.42
CA LEU A 211 36.06 39.93 30.94
C LEU A 211 36.64 40.06 29.52
N ALA A 212 37.94 39.77 29.37
CA ALA A 212 38.65 39.95 28.12
C ALA A 212 38.37 38.80 27.12
N TYR A 213 37.70 39.12 26.01
CA TYR A 213 37.54 38.21 24.88
C TYR A 213 38.03 38.85 23.58
N LYS A 214 39.10 38.31 22.99
CA LYS A 214 39.62 38.76 21.68
C LYS A 214 38.87 38.03 20.56
N PRO A 215 38.23 38.73 19.60
CA PRO A 215 37.70 38.08 18.41
C PRO A 215 38.84 37.67 17.46
N PRO A 216 38.81 36.46 16.87
CA PRO A 216 39.74 36.10 15.80
C PRO A 216 39.42 36.88 14.53
N ARG A 217 40.44 37.53 13.93
CA ARG A 217 40.35 38.03 12.56
C ARG A 217 40.58 36.88 11.59
N TYR A 218 39.74 36.74 10.58
CA TYR A 218 40.03 35.92 9.40
C TYR A 218 40.33 36.83 8.21
N GLU A 219 41.62 36.94 7.86
CA GLU A 219 42.06 37.47 6.58
C GLU A 219 42.01 36.37 5.53
N PHE A 220 41.35 36.62 4.38
CA PHE A 220 41.45 35.72 3.23
C PHE A 220 42.79 35.94 2.51
N LYS A 221 43.78 35.08 2.80
CA LYS A 221 45.00 34.97 1.98
C LYS A 221 44.82 33.89 0.91
N LEU A 222 44.65 34.34 -0.33
CA LEU A 222 44.90 33.54 -1.52
C LEU A 222 46.42 33.37 -1.68
N SER A 223 46.88 32.12 -1.78
CA SER A 223 48.22 31.79 -2.28
C SER A 223 48.08 30.83 -3.46
N ALA A 224 48.31 31.35 -4.67
CA ALA A 224 48.40 30.53 -5.87
C ALA A 224 49.85 30.15 -6.15
N THR A 225 50.08 28.94 -6.62
CA THR A 225 51.29 28.56 -7.37
C THR A 225 50.89 28.11 -8.76
N CYS A 226 51.69 28.52 -9.75
CA CYS A 226 51.31 28.57 -11.15
C CYS A 226 51.87 27.39 -11.95
N GLN A 227 51.11 26.92 -12.95
CA GLN A 227 51.68 26.55 -14.26
C GLN A 227 50.69 26.91 -15.38
N GLN A 228 51.21 27.22 -16.56
CA GLN A 228 50.56 27.91 -17.70
C GLN A 228 51.03 27.27 -19.03
N PRO A 229 50.51 27.68 -20.21
CA PRO A 229 49.15 28.10 -20.58
C PRO A 229 48.69 27.46 -21.93
N ASN A 230 47.48 27.78 -22.44
CA ASN A 230 47.36 28.42 -23.77
C ASN A 230 45.94 28.84 -24.21
N SER A 231 45.90 29.87 -25.08
CA SER A 231 44.81 30.30 -25.98
C SER A 231 43.40 30.61 -25.40
N LEU A 232 43.13 31.90 -25.20
CA LEU A 232 41.79 32.50 -25.04
C LEU A 232 40.98 32.53 -26.35
N LYS A 233 39.64 32.55 -26.23
CA LYS A 233 38.81 33.57 -26.90
C LYS A 233 37.50 33.87 -26.16
N LEU A 234 37.08 35.14 -26.20
CA LEU A 234 35.93 35.74 -25.50
C LEU A 234 34.57 35.16 -25.99
N PHE A 235 33.44 35.13 -25.26
CA PHE A 235 32.87 35.87 -24.11
C PHE A 235 32.06 37.16 -24.44
N LEU A 236 30.72 37.04 -24.32
CA LEU A 236 29.65 38.04 -24.05
C LEU A 236 29.37 39.27 -24.96
N SER A 237 28.08 39.41 -25.35
CA SER A 237 27.21 40.60 -25.15
C SER A 237 25.75 40.23 -25.51
N LEU A 238 24.77 40.33 -24.58
CA LEU A 238 23.82 41.42 -24.30
C LEU A 238 22.47 41.38 -25.09
N PHE A 239 21.37 41.55 -24.34
CA PHE A 239 19.94 41.75 -24.73
C PHE A 239 19.64 43.26 -24.98
N PRO A 240 18.42 43.76 -25.36
CA PRO A 240 17.11 43.12 -25.68
C PRO A 240 16.29 43.69 -26.91
N LEU A 241 15.12 43.05 -27.17
CA LEU A 241 13.82 43.65 -27.63
C LEU A 241 13.60 44.23 -29.07
N ILE A 242 12.31 44.46 -29.39
CA ILE A 242 11.70 45.03 -30.65
C ILE A 242 11.64 44.05 -31.85
N SER A 243 10.70 44.07 -32.82
CA SER A 243 9.22 44.26 -32.87
C SER A 243 8.71 44.09 -34.33
N GLN A 244 7.55 43.44 -34.53
CA GLN A 244 6.60 43.52 -35.69
C GLN A 244 7.03 43.39 -37.19
N HIS A 245 6.07 42.88 -38.00
CA HIS A 245 5.94 42.83 -39.48
C HIS A 245 6.47 41.58 -40.23
N CYS A 246 5.94 41.18 -41.40
CA CYS A 246 4.57 41.07 -41.96
C CYS A 246 4.66 40.56 -43.44
N MET A 247 3.55 40.01 -44.01
CA MET A 247 3.40 39.51 -45.41
C MET A 247 4.19 38.20 -45.72
N ALA A 248 3.67 37.13 -46.35
CA ALA A 248 2.91 36.92 -47.61
C ALA A 248 3.83 36.94 -48.88
N VAL A 249 3.64 36.17 -49.97
CA VAL A 249 2.46 35.59 -50.66
C VAL A 249 2.84 34.29 -51.45
N LEU A 250 1.85 33.41 -51.78
CA LEU A 250 1.59 32.64 -53.05
C LEU A 250 0.94 31.25 -52.76
N HIS A 251 -0.33 30.94 -53.13
CA HIS A 251 -0.91 30.48 -54.43
C HIS A 251 -0.42 29.09 -54.90
N SER A 252 -1.24 28.14 -55.44
CA SER A 252 -2.53 28.12 -56.21
C SER A 252 -3.67 27.29 -55.53
N SER A 253 -5.00 27.42 -55.77
CA SER A 253 -5.92 27.40 -56.96
C SER A 253 -6.22 25.98 -57.52
N LEU A 254 -7.43 25.52 -57.92
CA LEU A 254 -8.82 26.04 -58.12
C LEU A 254 -9.86 25.07 -57.46
N ALA A 255 -11.16 25.31 -57.14
CA ALA A 255 -12.31 26.09 -57.66
C ALA A 255 -12.98 25.53 -58.95
N PRO A 256 -14.30 25.71 -59.22
CA PRO A 256 -15.44 26.31 -58.47
C PRO A 256 -16.61 25.27 -58.26
N TYR A 257 -17.96 25.47 -58.21
CA TYR A 257 -18.93 26.61 -58.24
C TYR A 257 -20.34 26.19 -57.67
N CYS A 258 -21.07 27.15 -57.06
CA CYS A 258 -22.55 27.51 -57.10
C CYS A 258 -23.72 26.49 -57.32
N LEU A 259 -25.01 26.78 -56.97
CA LEU A 259 -25.74 28.07 -56.77
C LEU A 259 -26.87 28.02 -55.66
N LYS A 260 -27.83 28.96 -55.64
CA LYS A 260 -28.57 29.48 -54.43
C LYS A 260 -30.06 29.06 -54.26
N LYS A 261 -30.52 29.03 -52.98
CA LYS A 261 -31.84 29.41 -52.36
C LYS A 261 -33.16 29.37 -53.17
N LEU A 262 -34.27 28.89 -52.54
CA LEU A 262 -35.41 29.74 -52.03
C LEU A 262 -36.53 28.97 -51.24
N ILE A 263 -36.87 29.47 -50.04
CA ILE A 263 -38.16 29.61 -49.26
C ILE A 263 -39.42 28.73 -49.55
N ILE A 264 -40.09 28.21 -48.48
CA ILE A 264 -41.54 28.33 -48.07
C ILE A 264 -41.99 27.18 -47.09
N LEU A 265 -42.96 27.46 -46.20
CA LEU A 265 -43.60 26.55 -45.22
C LEU A 265 -45.13 26.42 -45.49
N PRO A 266 -45.82 25.34 -45.05
CA PRO A 266 -46.64 25.43 -43.83
C PRO A 266 -46.79 24.15 -42.96
N PHE A 267 -47.50 24.32 -41.82
CA PHE A 267 -47.98 23.36 -40.79
C PHE A 267 -49.25 22.56 -41.26
N PRO A 268 -50.04 21.75 -40.45
CA PRO A 268 -50.10 21.58 -38.97
C PRO A 268 -50.42 20.18 -38.31
N TYR A 269 -50.11 20.07 -37.00
CA TYR A 269 -50.86 19.41 -35.87
C TYR A 269 -51.26 17.90 -35.88
N PRO A 270 -51.74 17.32 -34.74
CA PRO A 270 -51.86 17.80 -33.34
C PRO A 270 -51.16 16.93 -32.25
N LYS A 271 -51.27 17.37 -30.98
CA LYS A 271 -50.97 16.60 -29.75
C LYS A 271 -52.29 16.13 -29.07
N PRO A 272 -52.22 15.46 -27.91
CA PRO A 272 -52.73 16.14 -26.70
C PRO A 272 -51.68 16.29 -25.58
N THR A 273 -52.00 17.08 -24.55
CA THR A 273 -51.08 17.47 -23.46
C THR A 273 -51.85 17.59 -22.14
N ILE A 274 -51.25 17.21 -21.01
CA ILE A 274 -51.65 17.65 -19.66
C ILE A 274 -50.41 18.27 -18.97
N SER A 275 -50.63 19.25 -18.10
CA SER A 275 -49.62 20.20 -17.66
C SER A 275 -49.88 20.72 -16.24
N THR A 276 -48.81 20.96 -15.48
CA THR A 276 -48.76 22.02 -14.46
C THR A 276 -47.40 22.71 -14.46
N LYS A 277 -47.38 24.04 -14.44
CA LYS A 277 -46.17 24.90 -14.44
C LYS A 277 -46.06 25.70 -13.14
N ARG A 278 -44.83 25.88 -12.64
CA ARG A 278 -44.28 27.03 -11.88
C ARG A 278 -42.78 26.72 -11.65
N LEU A 279 -41.81 27.64 -11.69
CA LEU A 279 -41.77 29.09 -11.94
C LEU A 279 -41.01 29.41 -13.26
N ASN A 280 -40.94 30.69 -13.66
CA ASN A 280 -39.93 31.21 -14.60
C ASN A 280 -39.76 32.73 -14.42
N LEU A 281 -38.86 33.36 -15.20
CA LEU A 281 -38.38 34.76 -15.17
C LEU A 281 -37.29 35.01 -14.08
N PHE A 282 -36.20 35.72 -14.34
CA PHE A 282 -35.81 36.56 -15.50
C PHE A 282 -34.40 36.27 -16.07
N GLN A 283 -34.15 36.84 -17.26
CA GLN A 283 -32.94 36.92 -18.11
C GLN A 283 -31.57 36.61 -17.46
N ALA A 284 -30.66 35.82 -18.06
CA ALA A 284 -30.11 35.82 -19.43
C ALA A 284 -28.94 36.81 -19.68
N MET A 285 -27.72 36.30 -19.50
CA MET A 285 -26.52 36.73 -20.23
C MET A 285 -25.82 35.49 -20.78
N SER A 286 -25.79 35.33 -22.10
CA SER A 286 -25.24 34.15 -22.77
C SER A 286 -23.79 34.38 -23.19
N SER A 287 -22.83 34.09 -22.29
CA SER A 287 -21.47 33.79 -22.71
C SER A 287 -21.44 32.42 -23.43
N SER A 288 -20.71 32.31 -24.53
CA SER A 288 -20.63 31.07 -25.30
C SER A 288 -19.70 30.07 -24.59
N SER A 289 -20.30 29.23 -23.74
CA SER A 289 -19.60 28.08 -23.16
C SER A 289 -19.17 27.12 -24.28
N LYS A 290 -17.89 27.19 -24.66
CA LYS A 290 -17.25 26.13 -25.45
C LYS A 290 -17.51 24.81 -24.72
N SER A 291 -18.08 23.83 -25.41
CA SER A 291 -18.24 22.47 -24.88
C SER A 291 -16.86 21.92 -24.53
N GLN A 292 -16.57 21.72 -23.23
CA GLN A 292 -15.37 21.00 -22.83
C GLN A 292 -15.39 19.59 -23.47
N PRO A 293 -14.28 19.13 -24.08
CA PRO A 293 -14.21 17.76 -24.57
C PRO A 293 -14.35 16.81 -23.37
N SER A 294 -15.25 15.84 -23.48
CA SER A 294 -15.41 14.79 -22.46
C SER A 294 -14.09 14.05 -22.30
N ALA A 295 -13.52 14.06 -21.10
CA ALA A 295 -12.26 13.39 -20.80
C ALA A 295 -12.33 11.90 -21.20
N PRO A 296 -11.29 11.34 -21.85
CA PRO A 296 -11.38 10.03 -22.47
C PRO A 296 -11.59 8.91 -21.44
N VAL A 297 -12.38 7.91 -21.84
CA VAL A 297 -12.52 6.63 -21.16
C VAL A 297 -11.48 5.67 -21.73
N TYR A 298 -10.57 5.20 -20.88
CA TYR A 298 -9.51 4.26 -21.25
C TYR A 298 -10.03 2.83 -21.14
N LYS A 299 -10.15 2.10 -22.26
CA LYS A 299 -10.40 0.65 -22.21
C LYS A 299 -9.18 -0.05 -21.60
N VAL A 300 -9.41 -1.09 -20.79
CA VAL A 300 -8.34 -1.93 -20.22
C VAL A 300 -8.72 -3.41 -20.44
N PRO A 301 -8.01 -4.16 -21.31
CA PRO A 301 -6.91 -3.72 -22.18
C PRO A 301 -7.34 -2.66 -23.21
N GLY A 302 -6.37 -1.95 -23.77
CA GLY A 302 -6.59 -0.92 -24.80
C GLY A 302 -6.75 -1.46 -26.23
N LEU A 303 -6.77 -2.78 -26.39
CA LEU A 303 -6.87 -3.47 -27.68
C LEU A 303 -8.33 -3.50 -28.20
N ASP A 304 -8.50 -3.83 -29.47
CA ASP A 304 -9.81 -4.19 -30.02
C ASP A 304 -10.15 -5.68 -29.80
N PRO A 305 -11.41 -6.11 -30.01
CA PRO A 305 -11.84 -7.49 -29.76
C PRO A 305 -11.19 -8.54 -30.67
N GLU A 306 -10.82 -8.19 -31.91
CA GLU A 306 -10.19 -9.12 -32.86
C GLU A 306 -8.72 -9.34 -32.50
N GLU A 307 -8.02 -8.27 -32.10
CA GLU A 307 -6.66 -8.39 -31.58
C GLU A 307 -6.62 -9.13 -30.23
N MET A 308 -7.60 -8.91 -29.34
CA MET A 308 -7.76 -9.71 -28.11
C MET A 308 -7.93 -11.21 -28.42
N ASP A 309 -8.84 -11.58 -29.34
CA ASP A 309 -9.03 -12.98 -29.72
C ASP A 309 -7.77 -13.60 -30.33
N ARG A 310 -7.06 -12.84 -31.19
CA ARG A 310 -5.79 -13.25 -31.79
C ARG A 310 -4.70 -13.52 -30.74
N VAL A 311 -4.53 -12.61 -29.77
CA VAL A 311 -3.54 -12.76 -28.68
C VAL A 311 -3.92 -13.93 -27.78
N ALA A 312 -5.21 -14.10 -27.48
CA ALA A 312 -5.72 -15.23 -26.71
C ALA A 312 -5.42 -16.56 -27.42
N ASP A 313 -5.81 -16.75 -28.68
CA ASP A 313 -5.62 -18.00 -29.41
C ASP A 313 -4.13 -18.35 -29.60
N GLN A 314 -3.26 -17.37 -29.88
CA GLN A 314 -1.80 -17.58 -29.91
C GLN A 314 -1.25 -18.04 -28.55
N THR A 315 -1.77 -17.48 -27.45
CA THR A 315 -1.35 -17.85 -26.10
C THR A 315 -1.86 -19.24 -25.72
N PHE A 316 -3.12 -19.55 -26.02
CA PHE A 316 -3.67 -20.90 -25.86
C PHE A 316 -2.86 -21.94 -26.65
N GLN A 317 -2.41 -21.62 -27.86
CA GLN A 317 -1.54 -22.50 -28.65
C GLN A 317 -0.19 -22.75 -27.95
N ARG A 318 0.45 -21.71 -27.38
CA ARG A 318 1.73 -21.79 -26.65
C ARG A 318 1.65 -22.65 -25.37
N TYR A 319 0.52 -22.61 -24.69
CA TYR A 319 0.28 -23.30 -23.41
C TYR A 319 -0.51 -24.62 -23.54
N SER A 320 -0.89 -25.03 -24.76
CA SER A 320 -1.48 -26.35 -25.01
C SER A 320 -0.44 -27.48 -25.02
N SER A 321 -0.89 -28.73 -24.85
CA SER A 321 -0.06 -29.94 -25.07
C SER A 321 -0.83 -31.06 -25.76
N SER A 322 -0.21 -31.69 -26.77
CA SER A 322 -0.73 -32.88 -27.46
C SER A 322 -0.32 -34.21 -26.81
N SER A 323 0.54 -34.20 -25.78
CA SER A 323 1.10 -35.44 -25.19
C SER A 323 0.23 -36.08 -24.11
N VAL A 324 -0.81 -35.41 -23.64
CA VAL A 324 -1.63 -35.87 -22.50
C VAL A 324 -2.67 -36.89 -22.96
N LYS A 325 -2.73 -38.06 -22.30
CA LYS A 325 -3.70 -39.13 -22.60
C LYS A 325 -4.89 -39.08 -21.66
N ARG A 326 -6.09 -39.34 -22.20
CA ARG A 326 -7.35 -39.41 -21.44
C ARG A 326 -7.74 -40.87 -21.20
N ASN A 327 -7.63 -41.31 -19.95
CA ASN A 327 -7.93 -42.70 -19.54
C ASN A 327 -9.13 -42.80 -18.58
N GLY A 328 -9.84 -41.68 -18.37
CA GLY A 328 -10.95 -41.55 -17.44
C GLY A 328 -12.23 -42.30 -17.86
N LYS A 329 -13.19 -42.40 -16.94
CA LYS A 329 -14.48 -43.09 -17.14
C LYS A 329 -15.64 -42.34 -16.48
N GLY A 330 -16.80 -42.34 -17.11
CA GLY A 330 -18.00 -41.66 -16.59
C GLY A 330 -17.87 -40.13 -16.64
N VAL A 331 -18.73 -39.44 -15.87
CA VAL A 331 -18.85 -37.97 -15.89
C VAL A 331 -18.17 -37.33 -14.69
N ALA A 332 -17.36 -36.30 -14.93
CA ALA A 332 -16.88 -35.37 -13.89
C ALA A 332 -17.49 -33.97 -14.11
N VAL A 333 -17.72 -33.26 -13.01
CA VAL A 333 -18.10 -31.82 -13.03
C VAL A 333 -16.89 -30.96 -12.69
N VAL A 334 -16.74 -29.83 -13.38
CA VAL A 334 -15.88 -28.71 -12.97
C VAL A 334 -16.79 -27.59 -12.48
N TRP A 335 -16.79 -27.32 -11.18
CA TRP A 335 -17.52 -26.21 -10.58
C TRP A 335 -16.61 -24.98 -10.53
N PHE A 336 -16.86 -24.05 -11.45
CA PHE A 336 -16.16 -22.77 -11.56
C PHE A 336 -16.66 -21.77 -10.51
N ARG A 337 -15.72 -20.96 -9.99
CA ARG A 337 -15.93 -19.97 -8.92
C ARG A 337 -15.16 -18.69 -9.27
N ASN A 338 -14.09 -18.39 -8.52
CA ASN A 338 -13.11 -17.33 -8.77
C ASN A 338 -11.90 -17.89 -9.55
N ASP A 339 -12.18 -18.69 -10.58
CA ASP A 339 -11.18 -19.36 -11.43
C ASP A 339 -11.62 -19.38 -12.90
N LEU A 340 -12.19 -18.27 -13.37
CA LEU A 340 -12.87 -18.12 -14.65
C LEU A 340 -11.89 -18.03 -15.85
N ARG A 341 -11.10 -19.10 -16.03
CA ARG A 341 -10.09 -19.31 -17.08
C ARG A 341 -10.02 -20.79 -17.49
N VAL A 342 -9.54 -21.05 -18.70
CA VAL A 342 -9.10 -22.37 -19.15
C VAL A 342 -7.62 -22.59 -18.82
N LEU A 343 -6.73 -21.63 -19.08
CA LEU A 343 -5.29 -21.75 -18.87
C LEU A 343 -4.95 -22.03 -17.40
N ASP A 344 -4.01 -22.95 -17.17
CA ASP A 344 -3.48 -23.24 -15.84
C ASP A 344 -4.58 -23.51 -14.78
N ASN A 345 -5.64 -24.23 -15.16
CA ASN A 345 -6.73 -24.62 -14.28
C ASN A 345 -6.61 -26.12 -13.91
N GLU A 346 -6.16 -26.41 -12.67
CA GLU A 346 -5.99 -27.78 -12.21
C GLU A 346 -7.32 -28.52 -12.03
N ALA A 347 -8.42 -27.83 -11.68
CA ALA A 347 -9.73 -28.47 -11.55
C ALA A 347 -10.25 -28.96 -12.92
N LEU A 348 -10.09 -28.15 -13.96
CA LEU A 348 -10.40 -28.52 -15.34
C LEU A 348 -9.51 -29.69 -15.82
N TYR A 349 -8.21 -29.65 -15.56
CA TYR A 349 -7.28 -30.72 -15.92
C TYR A 349 -7.60 -32.05 -15.23
N LYS A 350 -7.82 -32.04 -13.90
CA LYS A 350 -8.11 -33.27 -13.12
C LYS A 350 -9.46 -33.86 -13.49
N ALA A 351 -10.48 -33.04 -13.77
CA ALA A 351 -11.75 -33.52 -14.30
C ALA A 351 -11.58 -34.17 -15.69
N TRP A 352 -10.81 -33.54 -16.59
CA TRP A 352 -10.59 -34.06 -17.94
C TRP A 352 -9.86 -35.41 -17.96
N ILE A 353 -8.75 -35.57 -17.21
CA ILE A 353 -8.00 -36.84 -17.19
C ILE A 353 -8.77 -37.99 -16.50
N SER A 354 -9.67 -37.69 -15.56
CA SER A 354 -10.37 -38.68 -14.72
C SER A 354 -11.71 -39.15 -15.28
N SER A 355 -12.30 -38.40 -16.21
CA SER A 355 -13.62 -38.67 -16.81
C SER A 355 -13.54 -39.05 -18.29
N GLN A 356 -14.64 -39.59 -18.81
CA GLN A 356 -14.93 -39.69 -20.24
C GLN A 356 -15.70 -38.45 -20.75
N GLU A 357 -16.47 -37.78 -19.88
CA GLU A 357 -17.21 -36.54 -20.21
C GLU A 357 -17.01 -35.48 -19.10
N VAL A 358 -16.79 -34.22 -19.49
CA VAL A 358 -16.63 -33.10 -18.53
C VAL A 358 -17.82 -32.15 -18.61
N LEU A 359 -18.50 -31.92 -17.48
CA LEU A 359 -19.53 -30.91 -17.34
C LEU A 359 -18.98 -29.69 -16.59
N ALA A 360 -18.66 -28.62 -17.33
CA ALA A 360 -18.29 -27.34 -16.74
C ALA A 360 -19.55 -26.58 -16.28
N VAL A 361 -19.57 -26.17 -15.01
CA VAL A 361 -20.74 -25.54 -14.35
C VAL A 361 -20.32 -24.26 -13.64
N TYR A 362 -21.08 -23.18 -13.87
CA TYR A 362 -21.08 -22.00 -13.01
C TYR A 362 -22.44 -21.84 -12.33
N CYS A 363 -22.43 -21.61 -11.01
CA CYS A 363 -23.63 -21.37 -10.22
C CYS A 363 -23.71 -19.87 -9.90
N VAL A 364 -24.74 -19.20 -10.43
CA VAL A 364 -25.06 -17.80 -10.13
C VAL A 364 -25.71 -17.77 -8.75
N ASP A 365 -24.87 -17.70 -7.71
CA ASP A 365 -25.29 -17.80 -6.31
C ASP A 365 -25.96 -16.49 -5.84
N PRO A 366 -27.24 -16.53 -5.40
CA PRO A 366 -27.96 -15.33 -5.00
C PRO A 366 -27.33 -14.61 -3.79
N ARG A 367 -26.48 -15.29 -3.00
CA ARG A 367 -25.77 -14.67 -1.87
C ARG A 367 -24.80 -13.58 -2.32
N LEU A 368 -24.20 -13.71 -3.51
CA LEU A 368 -23.23 -12.75 -4.05
C LEU A 368 -23.87 -11.38 -4.40
N PHE A 369 -25.21 -11.35 -4.50
CA PHE A 369 -26.01 -10.16 -4.79
C PHE A 369 -26.93 -9.77 -3.62
N GLY A 370 -26.67 -10.34 -2.43
CA GLY A 370 -27.27 -9.90 -1.16
C GLY A 370 -26.60 -8.63 -0.62
N SER A 371 -26.40 -8.57 0.69
CA SER A 371 -25.73 -7.44 1.36
C SER A 371 -24.40 -7.83 2.01
N THR A 372 -23.56 -6.83 2.29
CA THR A 372 -22.37 -6.95 3.13
C THR A 372 -22.74 -7.22 4.59
N HIS A 373 -21.78 -7.72 5.39
CA HIS A 373 -22.07 -8.42 6.65
C HIS A 373 -22.53 -7.52 7.80
N TYR A 374 -21.91 -6.35 7.97
CA TYR A 374 -22.13 -5.44 9.10
C TYR A 374 -22.94 -4.19 8.73
N PHE A 375 -22.75 -3.63 7.53
CA PHE A 375 -23.28 -2.31 7.18
C PHE A 375 -24.34 -2.31 6.06
N GLY A 376 -24.62 -3.47 5.46
CA GLY A 376 -25.76 -3.66 4.57
C GLY A 376 -25.63 -3.03 3.18
N PHE A 377 -24.42 -2.77 2.70
CA PHE A 377 -24.19 -2.33 1.32
C PHE A 377 -24.42 -3.49 0.33
N PRO A 378 -24.59 -3.26 -0.98
CA PRO A 378 -24.72 -4.35 -1.96
C PRO A 378 -23.47 -5.25 -1.97
N LYS A 379 -23.65 -6.56 -1.76
CA LYS A 379 -22.54 -7.54 -1.68
C LYS A 379 -21.70 -7.55 -2.97
N THR A 380 -22.30 -7.24 -4.12
CA THR A 380 -21.62 -6.96 -5.39
C THR A 380 -22.27 -5.77 -6.08
N GLY A 381 -21.53 -4.68 -6.25
CA GLY A 381 -21.97 -3.51 -7.02
C GLY A 381 -22.00 -3.76 -8.53
N ALA A 382 -22.82 -2.97 -9.24
CA ALA A 382 -23.07 -3.12 -10.68
C ALA A 382 -21.81 -3.19 -11.56
N LEU A 383 -20.74 -2.48 -11.19
CA LEU A 383 -19.46 -2.50 -11.89
C LEU A 383 -18.79 -3.88 -11.87
N ARG A 384 -18.69 -4.53 -10.70
CA ARG A 384 -18.13 -5.90 -10.61
C ARG A 384 -19.12 -6.94 -11.15
N ALA A 385 -20.42 -6.73 -11.00
CA ALA A 385 -21.43 -7.59 -11.62
C ALA A 385 -21.30 -7.62 -13.15
N GLN A 386 -21.10 -6.46 -13.79
CA GLN A 386 -20.86 -6.36 -15.24
C GLN A 386 -19.56 -7.05 -15.65
N PHE A 387 -18.46 -6.84 -14.91
CA PHE A 387 -17.19 -7.51 -15.17
C PHE A 387 -17.29 -9.04 -15.03
N LEU A 388 -18.06 -9.53 -14.06
CA LEU A 388 -18.35 -10.96 -13.89
C LEU A 388 -19.17 -11.53 -15.07
N ILE A 389 -20.20 -10.82 -15.53
CA ILE A 389 -20.99 -11.18 -16.73
C ILE A 389 -20.07 -11.34 -17.95
N GLU A 390 -19.14 -10.41 -18.15
CA GLU A 390 -18.15 -10.46 -19.22
C GLU A 390 -17.17 -11.65 -19.06
N CYS A 391 -16.68 -11.92 -17.85
CA CYS A 391 -15.86 -13.11 -17.55
C CYS A 391 -16.60 -14.44 -17.85
N LEU A 392 -17.90 -14.54 -17.55
CA LEU A 392 -18.70 -15.74 -17.81
C LEU A 392 -18.96 -15.93 -19.31
N ALA A 393 -19.19 -14.85 -20.07
CA ALA A 393 -19.33 -14.91 -21.52
C ALA A 393 -18.04 -15.37 -22.20
N ASP A 394 -16.89 -14.85 -21.79
CA ASP A 394 -15.58 -15.24 -22.34
C ASP A 394 -15.18 -16.67 -21.94
N LEU A 395 -15.43 -17.10 -20.70
CA LEU A 395 -15.20 -18.49 -20.29
C LEU A 395 -16.07 -19.46 -21.10
N LYS A 396 -17.35 -19.13 -21.34
CA LYS A 396 -18.26 -19.93 -22.17
C LYS A 396 -17.74 -20.03 -23.61
N LYS A 397 -17.32 -18.92 -24.21
CA LYS A 397 -16.66 -18.85 -25.53
C LYS A 397 -15.39 -19.72 -25.58
N ASN A 398 -14.52 -19.63 -24.57
CA ASN A 398 -13.25 -20.35 -24.51
C ASN A 398 -13.39 -21.85 -24.21
N LEU A 399 -14.47 -22.28 -23.56
CA LEU A 399 -14.83 -23.71 -23.45
C LEU A 399 -15.42 -24.23 -24.78
N MET A 400 -16.28 -23.44 -25.45
CA MET A 400 -16.85 -23.77 -26.76
C MET A 400 -15.80 -23.92 -27.86
N LYS A 401 -14.78 -23.05 -27.90
CA LYS A 401 -13.59 -23.19 -28.78
C LYS A 401 -12.84 -24.53 -28.60
N ARG A 402 -13.09 -25.27 -27.52
CA ARG A 402 -12.36 -26.50 -27.11
C ARG A 402 -13.25 -27.73 -27.01
N GLY A 403 -14.46 -27.68 -27.58
CA GLY A 403 -15.39 -28.81 -27.59
C GLY A 403 -16.06 -29.11 -26.25
N LEU A 404 -16.07 -28.16 -25.32
CA LEU A 404 -16.94 -28.15 -24.13
C LEU A 404 -17.97 -27.01 -24.25
N ASN A 405 -18.74 -26.77 -23.20
CA ASN A 405 -19.58 -25.59 -23.05
C ASN A 405 -19.77 -25.31 -21.55
N LEU A 406 -20.19 -24.11 -21.16
CA LEU A 406 -20.43 -23.72 -19.77
C LEU A 406 -21.92 -23.79 -19.44
N LEU A 407 -22.31 -24.70 -18.54
CA LEU A 407 -23.65 -24.75 -17.96
C LEU A 407 -23.76 -23.65 -16.90
N ILE A 408 -24.65 -22.69 -17.12
CA ILE A 408 -24.91 -21.60 -16.16
C ILE A 408 -26.26 -21.87 -15.50
N GLN A 409 -26.30 -21.88 -14.16
CA GLN A 409 -27.49 -22.18 -13.38
C GLN A 409 -27.66 -21.17 -12.24
N HIS A 410 -28.89 -20.72 -11.99
CA HIS A 410 -29.20 -19.74 -10.95
C HIS A 410 -29.65 -20.43 -9.66
N GLY A 411 -29.02 -20.10 -8.52
CA GLY A 411 -29.29 -20.75 -7.24
C GLY A 411 -28.02 -21.17 -6.51
N LYS A 412 -28.16 -21.90 -5.41
CA LYS A 412 -27.03 -22.25 -4.53
C LYS A 412 -26.25 -23.46 -5.06
N PRO A 413 -24.91 -23.46 -5.05
CA PRO A 413 -24.10 -24.61 -5.44
C PRO A 413 -24.46 -25.90 -4.69
N GLU A 414 -24.80 -25.82 -3.41
CA GLU A 414 -25.19 -26.97 -2.58
C GLU A 414 -26.57 -27.57 -2.91
N GLU A 415 -27.35 -26.89 -3.75
CA GLU A 415 -28.65 -27.35 -4.26
C GLU A 415 -28.49 -27.85 -5.72
N ILE A 416 -27.77 -27.08 -6.55
CA ILE A 416 -27.54 -27.36 -7.97
C ILE A 416 -26.62 -28.59 -8.17
N LEU A 417 -25.43 -28.58 -7.56
CA LEU A 417 -24.39 -29.58 -7.85
C LEU A 417 -24.79 -31.02 -7.46
N PRO A 418 -25.48 -31.28 -6.33
CA PRO A 418 -26.02 -32.60 -6.04
C PRO A 418 -27.13 -33.05 -7.00
N SER A 419 -27.95 -32.10 -7.49
CA SER A 419 -28.98 -32.39 -8.49
C SER A 419 -28.35 -32.83 -9.82
N LEU A 420 -27.41 -32.05 -10.35
CA LEU A 420 -26.63 -32.40 -11.54
C LEU A 420 -25.88 -33.71 -11.36
N ALA A 421 -25.30 -33.96 -10.17
CA ALA A 421 -24.58 -35.20 -9.89
C ALA A 421 -25.49 -36.44 -9.94
N LYS A 422 -26.74 -36.32 -9.49
CA LYS A 422 -27.75 -37.38 -9.60
C LYS A 422 -28.19 -37.60 -11.06
N VAL A 423 -28.38 -36.53 -11.83
CA VAL A 423 -28.87 -36.59 -13.23
C VAL A 423 -27.83 -37.19 -14.18
N PHE A 424 -26.57 -36.73 -14.09
CA PHE A 424 -25.51 -37.13 -15.03
C PHE A 424 -24.59 -38.25 -14.51
N GLY A 425 -24.94 -38.90 -13.39
CA GLY A 425 -24.15 -40.00 -12.83
C GLY A 425 -22.73 -39.59 -12.39
N VAL A 426 -22.56 -38.35 -11.90
CA VAL A 426 -21.25 -37.71 -11.74
C VAL A 426 -20.45 -38.36 -10.60
N HIS A 427 -19.27 -38.88 -10.91
CA HIS A 427 -18.42 -39.54 -9.91
C HIS A 427 -17.66 -38.52 -9.02
N THR A 428 -17.23 -37.39 -9.59
CA THR A 428 -16.48 -36.34 -8.88
C THR A 428 -16.89 -34.95 -9.36
N VAL A 429 -17.11 -34.04 -8.40
CA VAL A 429 -17.13 -32.59 -8.58
C VAL A 429 -15.74 -32.05 -8.22
N TYR A 430 -15.08 -31.40 -9.19
CA TYR A 430 -13.80 -30.71 -9.03
C TYR A 430 -14.04 -29.20 -8.90
N ALA A 431 -13.35 -28.53 -7.97
CA ALA A 431 -13.37 -27.07 -7.84
C ALA A 431 -12.06 -26.57 -7.21
N GLN A 432 -11.79 -25.26 -7.32
CA GLN A 432 -10.70 -24.64 -6.56
C GLN A 432 -11.09 -24.39 -5.10
N LYS A 433 -10.07 -24.55 -4.24
CA LYS A 433 -10.13 -24.43 -2.78
C LYS A 433 -10.06 -22.95 -2.38
N GLU A 434 -11.05 -22.48 -1.65
CA GLU A 434 -11.08 -21.12 -1.08
C GLU A 434 -10.67 -21.12 0.41
N THR A 435 -10.52 -19.94 1.02
CA THR A 435 -10.01 -19.79 2.40
C THR A 435 -10.92 -19.02 3.36
N CYS A 436 -11.90 -18.25 2.87
CA CYS A 436 -12.76 -17.39 3.69
C CYS A 436 -14.09 -18.06 4.09
N SER A 437 -14.76 -17.52 5.12
CA SER A 437 -15.82 -18.25 5.85
C SER A 437 -17.08 -18.55 5.02
N GLU A 438 -17.48 -17.61 4.15
CA GLU A 438 -18.64 -17.79 3.28
C GLU A 438 -18.37 -18.93 2.29
N GLU A 439 -17.20 -18.91 1.66
CA GLU A 439 -16.72 -19.89 0.68
C GLU A 439 -16.55 -21.28 1.30
N LEU A 440 -15.92 -21.37 2.48
CA LEU A 440 -15.75 -22.61 3.24
C LEU A 440 -17.10 -23.21 3.65
N ASN A 441 -18.08 -22.35 3.98
CA ASN A 441 -19.43 -22.79 4.32
C ASN A 441 -20.17 -23.38 3.10
N VAL A 442 -20.01 -22.78 1.91
CA VAL A 442 -20.55 -23.35 0.66
C VAL A 442 -19.87 -24.69 0.33
N GLU A 443 -18.55 -24.79 0.38
CA GLU A 443 -17.82 -26.06 0.18
C GLU A 443 -18.31 -27.17 1.14
N ARG A 444 -18.54 -26.82 2.41
CA ARG A 444 -19.08 -27.71 3.44
C ARG A 444 -20.52 -28.14 3.16
N LEU A 445 -21.34 -27.27 2.57
CA LEU A 445 -22.73 -27.57 2.20
C LEU A 445 -22.80 -28.43 0.93
N VAL A 446 -22.03 -28.10 -0.11
CA VAL A 446 -21.88 -28.91 -1.33
C VAL A 446 -21.45 -30.34 -0.99
N ARG A 447 -20.44 -30.50 -0.12
CA ARG A 447 -19.99 -31.83 0.35
C ARG A 447 -21.12 -32.62 1.03
N LYS A 448 -21.89 -31.99 1.94
CA LYS A 448 -23.04 -32.63 2.60
C LYS A 448 -24.20 -32.93 1.64
N GLY A 449 -24.37 -32.15 0.58
CA GLY A 449 -25.34 -32.40 -0.49
C GLY A 449 -24.97 -33.63 -1.31
N LEU A 450 -23.73 -33.70 -1.81
CA LEU A 450 -23.22 -34.82 -2.60
C LEU A 450 -23.22 -36.15 -1.83
N GLN A 451 -22.91 -36.11 -0.51
CA GLN A 451 -23.01 -37.28 0.38
C GLN A 451 -24.43 -37.87 0.50
N ARG A 452 -25.48 -37.16 0.08
CA ARG A 452 -26.88 -37.65 0.05
C ARG A 452 -27.28 -38.23 -1.31
N VAL A 453 -26.46 -38.05 -2.34
CA VAL A 453 -26.72 -38.58 -3.69
C VAL A 453 -26.21 -40.01 -3.76
N VAL A 454 -27.11 -40.97 -3.97
CA VAL A 454 -26.77 -42.37 -4.28
C VAL A 454 -26.76 -42.52 -5.80
N LEU A 455 -25.60 -42.90 -6.36
CA LEU A 455 -25.48 -43.25 -7.77
C LEU A 455 -25.91 -44.71 -8.00
N PRO A 456 -26.48 -45.05 -9.18
CA PRO A 456 -26.69 -46.45 -9.55
C PRO A 456 -25.37 -47.23 -9.52
N SER A 457 -25.40 -48.44 -8.95
CA SER A 457 -24.25 -49.35 -9.01
C SER A 457 -24.07 -49.87 -10.43
N SER A 458 -22.91 -49.61 -11.04
CA SER A 458 -22.54 -50.26 -12.31
C SER A 458 -22.47 -51.78 -12.11
N SER A 459 -23.24 -52.52 -12.88
CA SER A 459 -23.54 -53.94 -12.64
C SER A 459 -22.43 -54.91 -13.02
N ALA A 460 -21.26 -54.83 -12.36
CA ALA A 460 -20.23 -55.87 -12.37
C ALA A 460 -19.24 -55.69 -11.20
N GLN A 461 -19.37 -56.55 -10.17
CA GLN A 461 -18.38 -56.81 -9.09
C GLN A 461 -18.10 -55.61 -8.14
N SER A 462 -17.79 -55.79 -6.86
CA SER A 462 -17.52 -57.02 -6.08
C SER A 462 -18.25 -57.02 -4.72
N SER A 463 -18.29 -58.18 -4.06
CA SER A 463 -18.93 -58.38 -2.75
C SER A 463 -18.04 -57.89 -1.60
N GLY A 464 -18.36 -56.72 -1.04
CA GLY A 464 -17.78 -56.20 0.20
C GLY A 464 -18.76 -55.28 0.93
N PRO A 465 -18.80 -55.27 2.27
CA PRO A 465 -19.74 -54.44 3.02
C PRO A 465 -19.37 -52.95 3.00
N SER A 466 -20.39 -52.11 2.84
CA SER A 466 -20.35 -50.67 3.16
C SER A 466 -19.38 -49.77 2.36
N SER A 467 -19.46 -49.77 1.03
CA SER A 467 -19.08 -48.59 0.22
C SER A 467 -20.27 -48.06 -0.58
N THR A 468 -20.90 -46.99 -0.07
CA THR A 468 -21.97 -46.29 -0.81
C THR A 468 -21.38 -45.50 -1.97
N ASN A 469 -21.91 -45.70 -3.18
CA ASN A 469 -21.42 -45.03 -4.39
C ASN A 469 -21.93 -43.58 -4.45
N ASN A 470 -21.31 -42.69 -3.67
CA ASN A 470 -21.64 -41.27 -3.60
C ASN A 470 -20.66 -40.41 -4.44
N PRO A 471 -21.13 -39.34 -5.09
CA PRO A 471 -20.26 -38.35 -5.74
C PRO A 471 -19.27 -37.72 -4.75
N LYS A 472 -18.01 -37.56 -5.17
CA LYS A 472 -16.94 -36.97 -4.34
C LYS A 472 -16.76 -35.49 -4.67
N LEU A 473 -16.49 -34.65 -3.65
CA LEU A 473 -16.02 -33.28 -3.86
C LEU A 473 -14.50 -33.24 -3.70
N GLN A 474 -13.76 -32.96 -4.78
CA GLN A 474 -12.32 -32.73 -4.75
C GLN A 474 -12.04 -31.23 -4.90
N LEU A 475 -11.32 -30.67 -3.91
CA LEU A 475 -10.96 -29.26 -3.83
C LEU A 475 -9.46 -29.14 -4.03
N LEU A 476 -9.04 -28.31 -4.98
CA LEU A 476 -7.66 -28.19 -5.43
C LEU A 476 -7.12 -26.78 -5.15
N TRP A 477 -5.89 -26.67 -4.69
CA TRP A 477 -5.26 -25.37 -4.46
C TRP A 477 -4.68 -24.82 -5.77
N GLY A 478 -5.10 -23.62 -6.18
CA GLY A 478 -4.79 -23.10 -7.54
C GLY A 478 -4.89 -21.58 -7.70
N THR A 479 -4.98 -20.85 -6.58
CA THR A 479 -5.21 -19.39 -6.55
C THR A 479 -3.92 -18.58 -6.35
N THR A 480 -2.84 -19.18 -5.84
CA THR A 480 -1.55 -18.52 -5.50
C THR A 480 -0.42 -18.85 -6.48
N MET A 481 0.65 -18.06 -6.45
CA MET A 481 1.88 -18.26 -7.25
C MET A 481 2.70 -19.44 -6.68
N TYR A 482 3.01 -19.39 -5.38
CA TYR A 482 3.58 -20.51 -4.64
C TYR A 482 2.46 -21.44 -4.18
N HIS A 483 2.62 -22.75 -4.36
CA HIS A 483 1.62 -23.71 -3.91
C HIS A 483 1.69 -23.93 -2.40
N ILE A 484 0.56 -24.13 -1.72
CA ILE A 484 0.51 -24.30 -0.26
C ILE A 484 1.38 -25.47 0.23
N ASP A 485 1.34 -26.61 -0.47
CA ASP A 485 2.18 -27.79 -0.15
C ASP A 485 3.69 -27.59 -0.42
N ASP A 486 4.09 -26.54 -1.16
CA ASP A 486 5.49 -26.25 -1.48
C ASP A 486 6.11 -25.24 -0.48
N LEU A 487 5.32 -24.76 0.49
CA LEU A 487 5.80 -23.85 1.53
C LEU A 487 6.72 -24.58 2.53
N PRO A 488 7.72 -23.89 3.11
CA PRO A 488 8.66 -24.49 4.05
C PRO A 488 8.12 -24.53 5.49
N PHE A 489 6.86 -24.15 5.68
CA PHE A 489 6.12 -24.14 6.94
C PHE A 489 4.63 -24.40 6.65
N ASN A 490 3.91 -24.93 7.64
CA ASN A 490 2.45 -25.02 7.57
C ASN A 490 1.79 -23.62 7.75
N THR A 491 0.51 -23.48 7.40
CA THR A 491 -0.20 -22.18 7.49
C THR A 491 -0.40 -21.64 8.90
N LEU A 492 -0.43 -22.49 9.94
CA LEU A 492 -0.51 -22.02 11.34
C LEU A 492 0.81 -21.36 11.76
N SER A 493 1.93 -21.89 11.27
CA SER A 493 3.29 -21.38 11.44
C SER A 493 3.68 -20.25 10.48
N LEU A 494 2.75 -19.74 9.66
CA LEU A 494 3.00 -18.61 8.75
C LEU A 494 3.51 -17.37 9.51
N PRO A 495 4.66 -16.76 9.15
CA PRO A 495 5.21 -15.61 9.87
C PRO A 495 4.34 -14.34 9.82
N ASP A 496 4.34 -13.57 10.92
CA ASP A 496 3.42 -12.43 11.09
C ASP A 496 3.92 -11.06 10.61
N VAL A 497 5.15 -11.01 10.10
CA VAL A 497 5.67 -9.86 9.36
C VAL A 497 5.98 -10.34 7.95
N TYR A 498 5.51 -9.62 6.92
CA TYR A 498 5.71 -10.00 5.51
C TYR A 498 7.20 -10.23 5.15
N THR A 499 8.12 -9.46 5.73
CA THR A 499 9.56 -9.65 5.51
C THR A 499 10.11 -10.92 6.17
N GLN A 500 9.47 -11.42 7.25
CA GLN A 500 9.78 -12.71 7.87
C GLN A 500 9.16 -13.89 7.10
N PHE A 501 8.06 -13.66 6.38
CA PHE A 501 7.53 -14.60 5.40
C PHE A 501 8.50 -14.73 4.22
N LEU A 502 8.92 -13.61 3.62
CA LEU A 502 9.94 -13.61 2.56
C LEU A 502 11.27 -14.22 3.01
N VAL A 503 11.75 -13.89 4.21
CA VAL A 503 13.03 -14.34 4.78
C VAL A 503 12.79 -14.91 6.18
N PHE A 504 12.70 -16.23 6.27
CA PHE A 504 12.39 -16.98 7.48
C PHE A 504 13.64 -17.67 8.04
N ILE A 505 13.57 -18.13 9.30
CA ILE A 505 14.59 -18.97 9.92
C ILE A 505 14.11 -20.42 9.84
N ASP A 506 14.94 -21.34 9.34
CA ASP A 506 14.62 -22.78 9.30
C ASP A 506 15.03 -23.52 10.58
N ASP A 507 14.66 -24.79 10.69
CA ASP A 507 14.93 -25.66 11.86
C ASP A 507 16.44 -25.85 12.17
N THR A 508 17.34 -25.37 11.30
CA THR A 508 18.79 -25.36 11.53
C THR A 508 19.32 -23.98 11.95
N GLU A 509 18.44 -23.12 12.46
CA GLU A 509 18.66 -21.71 12.82
C GLU A 509 19.16 -20.82 11.66
N ASN A 510 19.03 -21.30 10.42
CA ASN A 510 19.57 -20.59 9.25
C ASN A 510 18.53 -19.69 8.60
N SER A 511 18.95 -18.46 8.26
CA SER A 511 18.16 -17.53 7.45
C SER A 511 18.06 -18.02 6.00
N GLN A 512 16.82 -18.16 5.51
CA GLN A 512 16.44 -18.67 4.19
C GLN A 512 15.38 -17.75 3.58
N SER A 513 15.22 -17.73 2.25
CA SER A 513 14.08 -17.08 1.61
C SER A 513 13.12 -18.07 0.97
N ILE A 514 11.83 -17.67 0.87
CA ILE A 514 10.83 -18.40 0.06
C ILE A 514 11.33 -18.55 -1.37
N GLU A 515 11.91 -17.50 -1.94
CA GLU A 515 12.43 -17.47 -3.31
C GLU A 515 13.59 -18.46 -3.55
N ALA A 516 14.29 -18.88 -2.49
CA ALA A 516 15.38 -19.87 -2.55
C ALA A 516 14.96 -21.30 -2.19
N LYS A 517 13.79 -21.50 -1.57
CA LYS A 517 13.31 -22.80 -1.06
C LYS A 517 12.08 -23.32 -1.79
N CYS A 518 11.19 -22.41 -2.23
CA CYS A 518 9.96 -22.73 -2.93
C CYS A 518 10.17 -22.53 -4.44
N THR A 519 9.78 -23.51 -5.25
CA THR A 519 9.75 -23.36 -6.71
C THR A 519 8.34 -22.99 -7.15
N VAL A 520 8.17 -21.94 -7.97
CA VAL A 520 6.88 -21.69 -8.64
C VAL A 520 6.61 -22.85 -9.59
N ARG A 521 5.54 -23.62 -9.35
CA ARG A 521 5.14 -24.74 -10.22
C ARG A 521 4.85 -24.22 -11.64
N GLY A 522 5.31 -24.95 -12.66
CA GLY A 522 4.99 -24.63 -14.05
C GLY A 522 3.49 -24.74 -14.35
N CYS A 523 3.04 -23.99 -15.35
CA CYS A 523 1.65 -23.91 -15.78
C CYS A 523 1.14 -25.26 -16.30
N ILE A 524 -0.07 -25.62 -15.89
CA ILE A 524 -0.72 -26.86 -16.30
C ILE A 524 -1.17 -26.74 -17.75
N LYS A 525 -0.49 -27.47 -18.64
CA LYS A 525 -0.81 -27.53 -20.07
C LYS A 525 -1.99 -28.46 -20.32
N LEU A 526 -3.05 -27.89 -20.89
CA LEU A 526 -4.27 -28.62 -21.29
C LEU A 526 -4.16 -29.08 -22.76
N PRO A 527 -4.91 -30.11 -23.17
CA PRO A 527 -5.08 -30.43 -24.59
C PRO A 527 -5.90 -29.35 -25.31
N ALA A 528 -5.67 -29.22 -26.63
CA ALA A 528 -6.41 -28.26 -27.46
C ALA A 528 -7.91 -28.60 -27.61
N SER A 529 -8.30 -29.85 -27.38
CA SER A 529 -9.68 -30.29 -27.29
C SER A 529 -9.94 -30.97 -25.95
N LEU A 530 -11.00 -30.53 -25.27
CA LEU A 530 -11.41 -30.98 -23.93
C LEU A 530 -12.71 -31.79 -23.95
N GLY A 531 -13.39 -31.85 -25.10
CA GLY A 531 -14.66 -32.54 -25.28
C GLY A 531 -14.61 -34.07 -25.19
N PRO A 532 -15.78 -34.74 -25.17
CA PRO A 532 -17.12 -34.14 -25.14
C PRO A 532 -17.59 -33.77 -23.71
N PRO A 533 -18.61 -32.91 -23.58
CA PRO A 533 -19.45 -32.84 -22.40
C PRO A 533 -20.64 -33.81 -22.49
N PRO A 534 -21.35 -34.07 -21.38
CA PRO A 534 -22.62 -34.81 -21.41
C PRO A 534 -23.68 -34.13 -22.28
N SER A 535 -24.62 -34.92 -22.80
CA SER A 535 -25.78 -34.42 -23.56
C SER A 535 -26.70 -33.57 -22.67
N ILE A 536 -26.84 -32.28 -23.01
CA ILE A 536 -27.56 -31.27 -22.24
C ILE A 536 -28.47 -30.46 -23.18
N GLY A 537 -29.76 -30.39 -22.84
CA GLY A 537 -30.77 -29.68 -23.63
C GLY A 537 -30.75 -28.16 -23.46
N ASP A 538 -30.50 -27.66 -22.24
CA ASP A 538 -30.32 -26.22 -21.97
C ASP A 538 -29.01 -25.99 -21.20
N TRP A 539 -28.20 -25.07 -21.73
CA TRP A 539 -26.91 -24.66 -21.20
C TRP A 539 -26.98 -23.41 -20.31
N GLY A 540 -28.16 -22.81 -20.17
CA GLY A 540 -28.38 -21.55 -19.47
C GLY A 540 -27.81 -20.34 -20.22
N CYS A 541 -28.45 -19.18 -20.01
CA CYS A 541 -27.96 -17.90 -20.48
C CYS A 541 -26.82 -17.37 -19.58
N VAL A 542 -25.99 -16.47 -20.13
CA VAL A 542 -25.17 -15.59 -19.29
C VAL A 542 -26.13 -14.58 -18.63
N PRO A 543 -26.03 -14.32 -17.31
CA PRO A 543 -26.99 -13.47 -16.62
C PRO A 543 -26.93 -12.00 -17.07
N SER A 544 -28.03 -11.25 -16.84
CA SER A 544 -28.08 -9.78 -17.01
C SER A 544 -28.09 -9.07 -15.66
N LEU A 545 -27.73 -7.78 -15.65
CA LEU A 545 -27.75 -6.97 -14.42
C LEU A 545 -29.16 -6.82 -13.83
N ASP A 546 -30.19 -6.78 -14.68
CA ASP A 546 -31.59 -6.67 -14.25
C ASP A 546 -32.03 -7.88 -13.41
N GLN A 547 -31.50 -9.07 -13.69
CA GLN A 547 -31.75 -10.28 -12.90
C GLN A 547 -31.15 -10.21 -11.49
N PHE A 548 -30.23 -9.27 -11.25
CA PHE A 548 -29.65 -8.95 -9.94
C PHE A 548 -30.29 -7.70 -9.31
N GLY A 549 -31.26 -7.06 -9.97
CA GLY A 549 -31.80 -5.76 -9.55
C GLY A 549 -30.80 -4.60 -9.70
N LEU A 550 -29.74 -4.77 -10.49
CA LEU A 550 -28.66 -3.80 -10.68
C LEU A 550 -28.86 -3.02 -11.98
N GLN A 551 -28.62 -1.71 -11.95
CA GLN A 551 -28.66 -0.86 -13.13
C GLN A 551 -27.33 -0.92 -13.90
N SER A 552 -27.39 -0.77 -15.23
CA SER A 552 -26.21 -0.73 -16.11
C SER A 552 -25.20 0.36 -15.70
N PRO A 553 -23.94 0.02 -15.37
CA PRO A 553 -22.97 1.00 -14.90
C PRO A 553 -22.46 1.89 -16.05
N ASN A 554 -22.58 3.20 -15.90
CA ASN A 554 -22.07 4.18 -16.85
C ASN A 554 -20.67 4.67 -16.46
N VAL A 555 -19.62 3.97 -16.90
CA VAL A 555 -18.23 4.43 -16.78
C VAL A 555 -17.98 5.59 -17.75
N SER A 556 -18.38 6.78 -17.34
CA SER A 556 -18.31 8.01 -18.15
C SER A 556 -16.93 8.69 -18.16
N LYS A 557 -16.00 8.22 -17.31
CA LYS A 557 -14.64 8.74 -17.16
C LYS A 557 -13.72 7.68 -16.56
N GLY A 558 -12.40 7.79 -16.78
CA GLY A 558 -11.39 6.92 -16.19
C GLY A 558 -11.21 5.60 -16.94
N MET A 559 -10.92 4.52 -16.20
CA MET A 559 -10.67 3.20 -16.79
C MET A 559 -11.96 2.38 -16.87
N LYS A 560 -12.27 1.85 -18.06
CA LYS A 560 -13.27 0.82 -18.27
C LYS A 560 -12.57 -0.51 -18.56
N PHE A 561 -12.57 -1.39 -17.57
CA PHE A 561 -12.08 -2.76 -17.73
C PHE A 561 -13.03 -3.61 -18.59
N VAL A 562 -12.49 -4.69 -19.17
CA VAL A 562 -13.24 -5.71 -19.91
C VAL A 562 -13.02 -7.07 -19.24
N GLY A 563 -14.08 -7.77 -18.88
CA GLY A 563 -14.00 -9.11 -18.28
C GLY A 563 -13.49 -10.18 -19.26
N GLY A 564 -13.00 -11.29 -18.71
CA GLY A 564 -12.57 -12.47 -19.47
C GLY A 564 -11.08 -12.78 -19.41
N GLU A 565 -10.76 -14.05 -19.67
CA GLU A 565 -9.40 -14.56 -19.86
C GLU A 565 -8.78 -13.92 -21.11
N SER A 566 -9.52 -13.85 -22.22
CA SER A 566 -9.05 -13.23 -23.47
C SER A 566 -8.67 -11.75 -23.30
N ALA A 567 -9.37 -11.02 -22.43
CA ALA A 567 -9.05 -9.63 -22.08
C ALA A 567 -7.81 -9.53 -21.17
N ALA A 568 -7.66 -10.44 -20.21
CA ALA A 568 -6.48 -10.50 -19.34
C ALA A 568 -5.19 -10.72 -20.12
N LEU A 569 -5.24 -11.60 -21.14
CA LEU A 569 -4.11 -11.93 -22.01
C LEU A 569 -3.67 -10.76 -22.92
N GLY A 570 -4.55 -9.80 -23.20
CA GLY A 570 -4.28 -8.63 -24.04
C GLY A 570 -3.47 -7.49 -23.39
N ARG A 571 -2.75 -7.72 -22.28
CA ARG A 571 -2.13 -6.65 -21.47
C ARG A 571 -0.64 -6.87 -21.20
N ASP A 572 0.21 -6.30 -22.06
CA ASP A 572 1.69 -6.34 -21.95
C ASP A 572 2.28 -4.99 -21.51
N LEU A 573 2.61 -4.85 -20.22
CA LEU A 573 3.43 -3.74 -19.68
C LEU A 573 4.22 -4.17 -18.43
N LEU A 574 5.53 -4.39 -18.57
CA LEU A 574 6.42 -4.78 -17.46
C LEU A 574 7.63 -3.83 -17.24
N ARG A 575 8.22 -3.27 -18.31
CA ARG A 575 9.58 -2.66 -18.32
C ARG A 575 9.92 -1.67 -17.20
N ILE A 576 8.96 -0.83 -16.79
CA ILE A 576 9.17 0.33 -15.90
C ILE A 576 8.34 0.27 -14.61
N TYR A 577 7.66 -0.85 -14.36
CA TYR A 577 6.65 -1.03 -13.32
C TYR A 577 7.07 -0.54 -11.91
N LYS A 578 8.30 -0.82 -11.45
CA LYS A 578 8.75 -0.40 -10.10
C LYS A 578 8.78 1.13 -9.94
N HIS A 579 9.09 1.85 -11.01
CA HIS A 579 9.13 3.30 -11.01
C HIS A 579 7.73 3.91 -11.10
N THR A 580 6.82 3.29 -11.86
CA THR A 580 5.49 3.85 -12.13
C THR A 580 4.39 3.40 -11.17
N ARG A 581 4.51 2.24 -10.47
CA ARG A 581 3.44 1.61 -9.67
C ARG A 581 2.79 2.46 -8.56
N ASN A 582 3.38 3.60 -8.19
CA ASN A 582 2.80 4.55 -7.22
C ASN A 582 1.97 5.68 -7.86
N GLY A 583 1.90 5.75 -9.20
CA GLY A 583 1.03 6.68 -9.92
C GLY A 583 -0.46 6.41 -9.67
N MET A 584 -1.29 7.37 -10.09
CA MET A 584 -2.74 7.34 -9.84
C MET A 584 -3.58 7.62 -11.09
N LEU A 585 -3.01 8.21 -12.14
CA LEU A 585 -3.73 8.59 -13.36
C LEU A 585 -3.36 7.69 -14.55
N GLY A 586 -4.37 7.22 -15.29
CA GLY A 586 -4.22 6.45 -16.53
C GLY A 586 -3.95 4.93 -16.33
N PRO A 587 -4.04 4.13 -17.40
CA PRO A 587 -3.88 2.68 -17.31
C PRO A 587 -2.42 2.25 -17.05
N ASP A 588 -1.42 2.98 -17.56
CA ASP A 588 -0.09 2.41 -17.81
C ASP A 588 0.93 2.57 -16.67
N TYR A 589 0.55 3.23 -15.58
CA TYR A 589 1.40 3.30 -14.39
C TYR A 589 1.54 1.94 -13.65
N SER A 590 0.71 0.95 -13.97
CA SER A 590 0.81 -0.42 -13.41
C SER A 590 0.23 -1.45 -14.37
N THR A 591 0.45 -2.75 -14.09
CA THR A 591 -0.08 -3.87 -14.91
C THR A 591 -1.59 -3.81 -15.08
N LYS A 592 -2.31 -3.40 -14.02
CA LYS A 592 -3.78 -3.45 -13.87
C LYS A 592 -4.37 -4.87 -13.87
N PHE A 593 -3.56 -5.91 -13.60
CA PHE A 593 -4.01 -7.32 -13.61
C PHE A 593 -5.02 -7.71 -12.52
N SER A 594 -5.25 -6.87 -11.50
CA SER A 594 -5.96 -7.27 -10.29
C SER A 594 -7.42 -7.73 -10.49
N PRO A 595 -8.25 -7.19 -11.40
CA PRO A 595 -9.61 -7.71 -11.60
C PRO A 595 -9.61 -9.15 -12.13
N TRP A 596 -8.75 -9.46 -13.09
CA TRP A 596 -8.62 -10.82 -13.65
C TRP A 596 -7.93 -11.80 -12.69
N LEU A 597 -7.09 -11.31 -11.76
CA LEU A 597 -6.53 -12.11 -10.66
C LEU A 597 -7.53 -12.37 -9.51
N ALA A 598 -8.61 -11.58 -9.42
CA ALA A 598 -9.69 -11.74 -8.45
C ALA A 598 -10.83 -12.62 -9.00
N SER A 599 -11.22 -12.46 -10.27
CA SER A 599 -12.11 -13.42 -10.97
C SER A 599 -11.43 -14.75 -11.30
N GLY A 600 -10.11 -14.80 -11.13
CA GLY A 600 -9.26 -15.93 -11.52
C GLY A 600 -9.21 -16.20 -13.02
N SER A 601 -9.60 -15.23 -13.85
CA SER A 601 -9.40 -15.20 -15.30
C SER A 601 -7.94 -15.09 -15.73
N LEU A 602 -7.03 -14.83 -14.78
CA LEU A 602 -5.59 -14.87 -14.96
C LEU A 602 -4.95 -15.66 -13.81
N SER A 603 -4.00 -16.56 -14.12
CA SER A 603 -3.23 -17.29 -13.10
C SER A 603 -1.95 -16.51 -12.72
N PRO A 604 -1.57 -16.45 -11.42
CA PRO A 604 -0.28 -15.89 -11.03
C PRO A 604 0.91 -16.73 -11.55
N ARG A 605 0.77 -18.05 -11.73
CA ARG A 605 1.82 -18.91 -12.34
C ARG A 605 2.03 -18.56 -13.81
N PHE A 606 0.95 -18.24 -14.53
CA PHE A 606 1.02 -17.75 -15.91
C PHE A 606 1.72 -16.38 -15.99
N ILE A 607 1.46 -15.47 -15.05
CA ILE A 607 2.18 -14.18 -15.00
C ILE A 607 3.67 -14.41 -14.75
N ASP A 608 4.04 -15.31 -13.84
CA ASP A 608 5.45 -15.66 -13.57
C ASP A 608 6.16 -16.26 -14.81
N GLU A 609 5.52 -17.17 -15.55
CA GLU A 609 6.09 -17.67 -16.82
C GLU A 609 6.18 -16.59 -17.91
N GLU A 610 5.19 -15.72 -18.06
CA GLU A 610 5.24 -14.62 -19.03
C GLU A 610 6.22 -13.51 -18.62
N VAL A 611 6.46 -13.29 -17.32
CA VAL A 611 7.55 -12.45 -16.82
C VAL A 611 8.89 -13.07 -17.19
N LYS A 612 9.14 -14.35 -16.86
CA LYS A 612 10.38 -15.06 -17.23
C LYS A 612 10.61 -15.08 -18.75
N ARG A 613 9.53 -15.19 -19.54
CA ARG A 613 9.57 -15.07 -21.00
C ARG A 613 9.95 -13.64 -21.45
N TYR A 614 9.32 -12.62 -20.90
CA TYR A 614 9.67 -11.21 -21.14
C TYR A 614 11.14 -10.93 -20.79
N GLU A 615 11.62 -11.44 -19.66
CA GLU A 615 13.00 -11.25 -19.19
C GLU A 615 14.02 -11.86 -20.16
N LYS A 616 13.71 -13.04 -20.72
CA LYS A 616 14.52 -13.74 -21.71
C LYS A 616 14.48 -13.09 -23.10
N GLU A 617 13.31 -12.60 -23.54
CA GLU A 617 13.13 -12.03 -24.88
C GLU A 617 13.48 -10.53 -24.98
N ARG A 618 13.40 -9.79 -23.87
CA ARG A 618 13.50 -8.33 -23.86
C ARG A 618 14.50 -7.83 -22.81
N GLN A 619 14.17 -7.92 -21.52
CA GLN A 619 15.02 -7.42 -20.42
C GLN A 619 14.57 -7.93 -19.05
N ALA A 620 15.49 -8.51 -18.27
CA ALA A 620 15.36 -8.63 -16.81
C ALA A 620 15.81 -7.33 -16.12
N ASN A 621 15.02 -6.79 -15.19
CA ASN A 621 15.41 -5.63 -14.40
C ASN A 621 14.64 -5.55 -13.06
N ASP A 622 14.95 -4.52 -12.27
CA ASP A 622 14.29 -4.20 -11.00
C ASP A 622 12.74 -4.14 -11.08
N SER A 623 12.15 -3.84 -12.25
CA SER A 623 10.71 -3.74 -12.46
C SER A 623 10.03 -5.04 -12.82
N THR A 624 10.68 -5.94 -13.56
CA THR A 624 10.13 -7.29 -13.85
C THR A 624 10.06 -8.11 -12.56
N TYR A 625 11.14 -8.11 -11.77
CA TYR A 625 11.14 -8.68 -10.42
C TYR A 625 10.03 -8.11 -9.53
N TRP A 626 9.80 -6.79 -9.58
CA TRP A 626 8.82 -6.15 -8.70
C TRP A 626 7.37 -6.57 -9.00
N VAL A 627 7.06 -7.08 -10.19
CA VAL A 627 5.72 -7.66 -10.46
C VAL A 627 5.53 -8.94 -9.65
N SER A 628 6.52 -9.85 -9.68
CA SER A 628 6.48 -11.08 -8.86
C SER A 628 6.47 -10.77 -7.36
N PHE A 629 7.27 -9.81 -6.89
CA PHE A 629 7.25 -9.35 -5.48
C PHE A 629 5.85 -8.92 -5.00
N GLU A 630 5.04 -8.31 -5.87
CA GLU A 630 3.69 -7.85 -5.52
C GLU A 630 2.64 -8.97 -5.65
N LEU A 631 2.92 -10.03 -6.43
CA LEU A 631 2.15 -11.28 -6.38
C LEU A 631 2.42 -12.04 -5.07
N ILE A 632 3.64 -12.00 -4.53
CA ILE A 632 3.98 -12.63 -3.24
C ILE A 632 3.19 -11.97 -2.08
N TRP A 633 2.87 -10.68 -2.16
CA TRP A 633 1.94 -10.03 -1.21
C TRP A 633 0.51 -10.59 -1.29
N ARG A 634 0.00 -10.86 -2.50
CA ARG A 634 -1.34 -11.47 -2.70
C ARG A 634 -1.37 -12.90 -2.15
N ASP A 635 -0.30 -13.67 -2.39
CA ASP A 635 -0.11 -15.00 -1.81
C ASP A 635 -0.06 -14.93 -0.27
N TYR A 636 0.72 -14.00 0.30
CA TYR A 636 0.82 -13.81 1.74
C TYR A 636 -0.55 -13.56 2.38
N PHE A 637 -1.34 -12.60 1.87
CA PHE A 637 -2.68 -12.35 2.39
C PHE A 637 -3.62 -13.55 2.22
N ARG A 638 -3.49 -14.32 1.13
CA ARG A 638 -4.25 -15.55 0.92
C ARG A 638 -3.91 -16.62 1.98
N PHE A 639 -2.64 -16.87 2.27
CA PHE A 639 -2.23 -17.77 3.36
C PHE A 639 -2.63 -17.22 4.74
N LEU A 640 -2.53 -15.91 4.95
CA LEU A 640 -2.89 -15.23 6.21
C LEU A 640 -4.37 -15.44 6.56
N SER A 641 -5.26 -15.39 5.57
CA SER A 641 -6.68 -15.69 5.75
C SER A 641 -6.93 -17.14 6.23
N ALA A 642 -6.09 -18.09 5.80
CA ALA A 642 -6.18 -19.48 6.24
C ALA A 642 -5.62 -19.70 7.66
N LYS A 643 -4.65 -18.87 8.10
CA LYS A 643 -4.15 -18.86 9.49
C LYS A 643 -5.17 -18.26 10.46
N TYR A 644 -5.69 -17.07 10.14
CA TYR A 644 -6.46 -16.24 11.07
C TYR A 644 -7.98 -16.38 10.98
N GLY A 645 -8.50 -16.92 9.88
CA GLY A 645 -9.93 -17.13 9.67
C GLY A 645 -10.74 -15.87 9.93
N ASN A 646 -11.78 -15.99 10.78
CA ASN A 646 -12.73 -14.91 10.99
C ASN A 646 -12.18 -13.68 11.73
N SER A 647 -11.04 -13.79 12.43
CA SER A 647 -10.40 -12.62 13.07
C SER A 647 -9.97 -11.55 12.07
N LEU A 648 -9.82 -11.92 10.78
CA LEU A 648 -9.59 -11.00 9.66
C LEU A 648 -10.77 -10.02 9.43
N PHE A 649 -11.98 -10.36 9.88
CA PHE A 649 -13.21 -9.55 9.72
C PHE A 649 -13.71 -8.91 11.03
N HIS A 650 -13.16 -9.33 12.18
CA HIS A 650 -13.52 -8.80 13.50
C HIS A 650 -12.95 -7.40 13.72
N LEU A 651 -13.64 -6.54 14.50
CA LEU A 651 -13.27 -5.14 14.71
C LEU A 651 -11.83 -4.93 15.22
N GLY A 652 -11.35 -5.81 16.12
CA GLY A 652 -9.98 -5.80 16.63
C GLY A 652 -8.94 -6.47 15.73
N GLY A 653 -9.34 -7.02 14.58
CA GLY A 653 -8.47 -7.70 13.63
C GLY A 653 -7.76 -8.96 14.17
N PRO A 654 -6.78 -9.49 13.41
CA PRO A 654 -5.90 -10.59 13.82
C PRO A 654 -5.20 -10.40 15.18
N ARG A 655 -4.91 -9.16 15.60
CA ARG A 655 -4.31 -8.86 16.92
C ARG A 655 -5.32 -8.63 18.05
N ASN A 656 -6.63 -8.71 17.78
CA ASN A 656 -7.73 -8.42 18.72
C ASN A 656 -7.53 -7.10 19.51
N VAL A 657 -7.15 -6.03 18.80
CA VAL A 657 -6.87 -4.72 19.39
C VAL A 657 -8.15 -4.04 19.88
N GLU A 658 -8.21 -3.72 21.16
CA GLU A 658 -9.28 -2.88 21.71
C GLU A 658 -9.08 -1.40 21.33
N HIS A 659 -10.00 -0.86 20.54
CA HIS A 659 -10.03 0.56 20.19
C HIS A 659 -11.47 1.07 20.06
N ARG A 660 -11.69 2.36 20.36
CA ARG A 660 -13.00 3.01 20.25
C ARG A 660 -13.18 3.62 18.88
N TRP A 661 -13.87 2.89 18.01
CA TRP A 661 -14.20 3.32 16.65
C TRP A 661 -15.53 4.06 16.60
N SER A 662 -15.63 5.10 15.76
CA SER A 662 -16.88 5.77 15.43
C SER A 662 -17.61 5.06 14.30
N GLN A 663 -18.95 5.10 14.31
CA GLN A 663 -19.80 4.69 13.18
C GLN A 663 -20.70 5.85 12.73
N ASP A 664 -20.17 7.09 12.82
CA ASP A 664 -20.85 8.30 12.35
C ASP A 664 -21.11 8.20 10.84
N LYS A 665 -22.39 8.10 10.50
CA LYS A 665 -22.86 7.95 9.11
C LYS A 665 -22.55 9.20 8.29
N ILE A 666 -22.68 10.41 8.83
CA ILE A 666 -22.46 11.65 8.09
C ILE A 666 -20.98 11.78 7.70
N LEU A 667 -20.07 11.43 8.62
CA LEU A 667 -18.65 11.34 8.33
C LEU A 667 -18.36 10.26 7.29
N PHE A 668 -18.84 9.02 7.49
CA PHE A 668 -18.62 7.95 6.53
C PHE A 668 -19.16 8.27 5.12
N GLU A 669 -20.36 8.85 5.00
CA GLU A 669 -20.94 9.24 3.71
C GLU A 669 -20.15 10.35 3.02
N SER A 670 -19.59 11.30 3.78
CA SER A 670 -18.69 12.32 3.20
C SER A 670 -17.40 11.73 2.62
N TRP A 671 -16.91 10.62 3.18
CA TRP A 671 -15.80 9.85 2.61
C TRP A 671 -16.25 9.03 1.40
N ARG A 672 -17.31 8.23 1.56
CA ARG A 672 -17.91 7.36 0.53
C ARG A 672 -18.15 8.10 -0.79
N ASP A 673 -18.70 9.32 -0.70
CA ASP A 673 -19.15 10.12 -1.83
C ASP A 673 -18.09 11.10 -2.39
N GLY A 674 -16.87 11.11 -1.81
CA GLY A 674 -15.81 12.05 -2.18
C GLY A 674 -16.20 13.52 -1.93
N ARG A 675 -16.61 13.82 -0.70
CA ARG A 675 -17.06 15.13 -0.21
C ARG A 675 -16.44 15.50 1.15
N THR A 676 -15.20 15.07 1.37
CA THR A 676 -14.42 15.32 2.61
C THR A 676 -13.81 16.72 2.67
N GLY A 677 -13.64 17.39 1.53
CA GLY A 677 -12.91 18.66 1.41
C GLY A 677 -11.39 18.51 1.31
N TYR A 678 -10.90 17.28 1.11
CA TYR A 678 -9.51 16.97 0.78
C TYR A 678 -9.43 16.42 -0.65
N PRO A 679 -8.97 17.20 -1.64
CA PRO A 679 -9.00 16.82 -3.05
C PRO A 679 -8.43 15.44 -3.36
N LEU A 680 -7.33 15.05 -2.71
CA LEU A 680 -6.71 13.73 -2.91
C LEU A 680 -7.59 12.56 -2.42
N ILE A 681 -8.37 12.75 -1.36
CA ILE A 681 -9.36 11.76 -0.88
C ILE A 681 -10.55 11.74 -1.85
N ASP A 682 -11.09 12.92 -2.13
CA ASP A 682 -12.32 13.08 -2.90
C ASP A 682 -12.17 12.62 -4.36
N ALA A 683 -10.97 12.76 -4.93
CA ALA A 683 -10.60 12.21 -6.23
C ALA A 683 -10.58 10.68 -6.24
N ASN A 684 -9.90 10.05 -5.27
CA ASN A 684 -9.82 8.59 -5.16
C ASN A 684 -11.19 7.94 -4.93
N MET A 685 -12.02 8.52 -4.06
CA MET A 685 -13.36 8.00 -3.79
C MET A 685 -14.31 8.14 -5.00
N LYS A 686 -14.06 9.12 -5.89
CA LYS A 686 -14.74 9.25 -7.18
C LYS A 686 -14.19 8.31 -8.26
N GLU A 687 -12.89 8.04 -8.30
CA GLU A 687 -12.31 6.98 -9.13
C GLU A 687 -12.98 5.64 -8.82
N LEU A 688 -13.04 5.28 -7.53
CA LEU A 688 -13.65 4.04 -7.04
C LEU A 688 -15.13 3.91 -7.43
N SER A 689 -15.93 4.93 -7.15
CA SER A 689 -17.37 4.90 -7.44
C SER A 689 -17.72 5.01 -8.93
N THR A 690 -16.84 5.59 -9.75
CA THR A 690 -17.04 5.72 -11.22
C THR A 690 -16.54 4.50 -12.00
N THR A 691 -15.44 3.88 -11.56
CA THR A 691 -14.72 2.84 -12.35
C THR A 691 -14.70 1.47 -11.69
N GLY A 692 -14.97 1.38 -10.39
CA GLY A 692 -14.76 0.17 -9.59
C GLY A 692 -13.28 -0.14 -9.36
N PHE A 693 -12.38 0.82 -9.61
CA PHE A 693 -10.95 0.67 -9.40
C PHE A 693 -10.40 1.84 -8.57
N MET A 694 -9.30 1.61 -7.88
CA MET A 694 -8.51 2.66 -7.24
C MET A 694 -7.03 2.27 -7.26
N SER A 695 -6.14 3.23 -7.51
CA SER A 695 -4.70 3.03 -7.39
C SER A 695 -4.28 2.47 -6.00
N ASN A 696 -3.26 1.62 -5.94
CA ASN A 696 -2.76 1.10 -4.65
C ASN A 696 -2.33 2.23 -3.70
N ARG A 697 -1.72 3.28 -4.25
CA ARG A 697 -1.38 4.52 -3.52
C ARG A 697 -2.64 5.15 -2.92
N GLY A 698 -3.68 5.31 -3.73
CA GLY A 698 -5.01 5.74 -3.31
C GLY A 698 -5.60 4.94 -2.15
N ARG A 699 -5.66 3.61 -2.30
CA ARG A 699 -6.25 2.69 -1.29
C ARG A 699 -5.60 2.86 0.08
N GLN A 700 -4.27 2.92 0.12
CA GLN A 700 -3.51 3.17 1.35
C GLN A 700 -3.85 4.53 1.98
N ILE A 701 -3.98 5.58 1.17
CA ILE A 701 -4.28 6.95 1.61
C ILE A 701 -5.70 7.07 2.16
N VAL A 702 -6.72 6.59 1.43
CA VAL A 702 -8.13 6.74 1.85
C VAL A 702 -8.48 5.86 3.05
N CYS A 703 -7.85 4.68 3.17
CA CYS A 703 -7.91 3.85 4.38
C CYS A 703 -7.32 4.58 5.58
N SER A 704 -6.08 5.08 5.45
CA SER A 704 -5.42 5.83 6.52
C SER A 704 -6.24 7.05 6.96
N PHE A 705 -6.87 7.79 6.04
CA PHE A 705 -7.71 8.94 6.37
C PHE A 705 -8.97 8.55 7.15
N LEU A 706 -9.73 7.55 6.67
CA LEU A 706 -10.94 7.06 7.33
C LEU A 706 -10.67 6.56 8.75
N VAL A 707 -9.58 5.80 8.92
CA VAL A 707 -9.15 5.24 10.20
C VAL A 707 -8.62 6.32 11.14
N ARG A 708 -7.74 7.22 10.67
CA ARG A 708 -6.85 8.01 11.55
C ARG A 708 -7.19 9.49 11.64
N ASP A 709 -7.76 10.08 10.60
CA ASP A 709 -8.24 11.47 10.60
C ASP A 709 -9.73 11.53 10.96
N MET A 710 -10.54 10.55 10.53
CA MET A 710 -11.98 10.48 10.81
C MET A 710 -12.35 9.61 12.01
N GLY A 711 -11.49 8.66 12.41
CA GLY A 711 -11.73 7.76 13.55
C GLY A 711 -12.85 6.73 13.32
N ILE A 712 -13.18 6.42 12.07
CA ILE A 712 -14.31 5.57 11.69
C ILE A 712 -13.91 4.08 11.72
N ASP A 713 -14.85 3.22 12.11
CA ASP A 713 -14.76 1.75 12.04
C ASP A 713 -14.27 1.31 10.66
N TRP A 714 -13.06 0.78 10.62
CA TRP A 714 -12.35 0.45 9.38
C TRP A 714 -13.13 -0.54 8.50
N ARG A 715 -14.01 -1.35 9.09
CA ARG A 715 -14.85 -2.31 8.36
C ARG A 715 -15.90 -1.62 7.50
N MET A 716 -16.33 -0.40 7.82
CA MET A 716 -17.21 0.39 6.94
C MET A 716 -16.52 0.70 5.61
N GLY A 717 -15.22 1.01 5.65
CA GLY A 717 -14.39 1.20 4.46
C GLY A 717 -14.11 -0.12 3.73
N ALA A 718 -13.85 -1.21 4.47
CA ALA A 718 -13.63 -2.53 3.90
C ALA A 718 -14.86 -3.07 3.15
N GLU A 719 -16.07 -2.93 3.71
CA GLU A 719 -17.33 -3.33 3.07
C GLU A 719 -17.72 -2.42 1.88
N TRP A 720 -17.35 -1.13 1.91
CA TRP A 720 -17.52 -0.27 0.74
C TRP A 720 -16.55 -0.64 -0.40
N PHE A 721 -15.33 -1.05 -0.07
CA PHE A 721 -14.40 -1.61 -1.05
C PHE A 721 -14.89 -2.96 -1.59
N GLU A 722 -15.45 -3.83 -0.75
CA GLU A 722 -16.15 -5.05 -1.17
C GLU A 722 -17.36 -4.75 -2.08
N THR A 723 -18.08 -3.65 -1.85
CA THR A 723 -19.17 -3.21 -2.72
C THR A 723 -18.66 -2.79 -4.11
N CYS A 724 -17.64 -1.91 -4.15
CA CYS A 724 -17.27 -1.20 -5.38
C CYS A 724 -16.18 -1.85 -6.22
N LEU A 725 -15.20 -2.55 -5.62
CA LEU A 725 -14.00 -2.97 -6.35
C LEU A 725 -14.28 -4.06 -7.39
N LEU A 726 -13.83 -3.86 -8.62
CA LEU A 726 -13.73 -4.91 -9.64
C LEU A 726 -12.79 -6.03 -9.20
N ASP A 727 -11.72 -5.67 -8.49
CA ASP A 727 -10.68 -6.56 -7.96
C ASP A 727 -10.86 -6.91 -6.49
N TYR A 728 -12.11 -7.03 -6.04
CA TYR A 728 -12.41 -7.52 -4.70
C TYR A 728 -11.99 -9.00 -4.54
N ASP A 729 -10.97 -9.21 -3.71
CA ASP A 729 -10.57 -10.49 -3.14
C ASP A 729 -10.63 -10.34 -1.61
N PRO A 730 -11.34 -11.22 -0.87
CA PRO A 730 -11.59 -11.03 0.56
C PRO A 730 -10.30 -11.03 1.38
N CYS A 731 -9.33 -11.86 1.02
CA CYS A 731 -8.05 -11.97 1.71
C CYS A 731 -7.22 -10.69 1.55
N SER A 732 -7.14 -10.19 0.32
CA SER A 732 -6.36 -9.02 -0.07
C SER A 732 -7.00 -7.73 0.44
N ASN A 733 -8.34 -7.62 0.36
CA ASN A 733 -9.09 -6.46 0.85
C ASN A 733 -8.98 -6.34 2.37
N TYR A 734 -9.49 -7.33 3.11
CA TYR A 734 -9.50 -7.27 4.58
C TYR A 734 -8.09 -7.40 5.19
N GLY A 735 -7.15 -8.05 4.50
CA GLY A 735 -5.73 -8.03 4.83
C GLY A 735 -5.12 -6.63 4.76
N ASN A 736 -5.29 -5.90 3.65
CA ASN A 736 -4.78 -4.53 3.55
C ASN A 736 -5.52 -3.55 4.47
N TRP A 737 -6.82 -3.75 4.69
CA TRP A 737 -7.60 -2.91 5.62
C TRP A 737 -7.18 -3.11 7.08
N THR A 738 -7.02 -4.34 7.57
CA THR A 738 -6.52 -4.60 8.93
C THR A 738 -5.10 -4.08 9.12
N TYR A 739 -4.23 -4.23 8.12
CA TYR A 739 -2.87 -3.68 8.10
C TYR A 739 -2.87 -2.14 8.20
N GLY A 740 -3.60 -1.44 7.33
CA GLY A 740 -3.70 0.02 7.35
C GLY A 740 -4.40 0.60 8.60
N ALA A 741 -5.35 -0.14 9.15
CA ALA A 741 -6.05 0.19 10.39
C ALA A 741 -5.21 -0.04 11.66
N GLY A 742 -4.03 -0.67 11.56
CA GLY A 742 -3.16 -0.97 12.71
C GLY A 742 -3.63 -2.13 13.59
N VAL A 743 -4.58 -2.95 13.10
CA VAL A 743 -5.16 -4.11 13.80
C VAL A 743 -4.78 -5.47 13.19
N GLY A 744 -4.06 -5.44 12.06
CA GLY A 744 -3.47 -6.61 11.38
C GLY A 744 -2.45 -7.34 12.24
N ASN A 745 -1.99 -8.49 11.76
CA ASN A 745 -1.07 -9.36 12.50
C ASN A 745 0.30 -8.72 12.81
N ASP A 746 0.85 -7.93 11.87
CA ASP A 746 2.12 -7.22 12.07
C ASP A 746 2.02 -6.20 13.23
N PRO A 747 2.82 -6.32 14.30
CA PRO A 747 2.79 -5.42 15.45
C PRO A 747 3.57 -4.12 15.25
N ARG A 748 4.31 -3.97 14.13
CA ARG A 748 5.17 -2.81 13.84
C ARG A 748 4.41 -1.66 13.16
N GLU A 749 3.13 -1.86 12.87
CA GLU A 749 2.37 -1.13 11.86
C GLU A 749 1.40 -0.09 12.45
N ASP A 750 1.91 1.11 12.75
CA ASP A 750 1.06 2.30 12.98
C ASP A 750 1.24 3.38 11.88
N ARG A 751 0.99 3.00 10.62
CA ARG A 751 1.26 3.87 9.46
C ARG A 751 0.17 4.93 9.23
N TYR A 752 0.40 6.15 9.72
CA TYR A 752 -0.33 7.34 9.26
C TYR A 752 0.23 7.90 7.93
N PHE A 753 -0.64 8.04 6.93
CA PHE A 753 -0.32 8.64 5.64
C PHE A 753 -0.71 10.13 5.63
N SER A 754 0.25 11.01 5.95
CA SER A 754 0.05 12.47 5.92
C SER A 754 -0.39 12.96 4.54
N ILE A 755 -1.68 13.33 4.40
CA ILE A 755 -2.29 13.78 3.14
C ILE A 755 -1.47 14.88 2.44
N PRO A 756 -0.95 15.92 3.16
CA PRO A 756 -0.14 16.96 2.51
C PRO A 756 1.20 16.46 1.95
N LYS A 757 1.78 15.42 2.55
CA LYS A 757 2.99 14.77 2.01
C LYS A 757 2.63 13.90 0.79
N GLN A 758 1.56 13.12 0.88
CA GLN A 758 1.15 12.22 -0.21
C GLN A 758 0.78 12.99 -1.49
N ALA A 759 -0.01 14.07 -1.37
CA ALA A 759 -0.31 14.97 -2.49
C ALA A 759 0.97 15.49 -3.18
N ARG A 760 1.88 16.12 -2.42
CA ARG A 760 3.14 16.66 -2.96
C ARG A 760 4.10 15.61 -3.53
N THR A 761 3.94 14.33 -3.19
CA THR A 761 4.82 13.24 -3.70
C THR A 761 4.22 12.48 -4.88
N TYR A 762 2.88 12.38 -4.98
CA TYR A 762 2.22 11.52 -5.97
C TYR A 762 1.26 12.25 -6.91
N ASP A 763 0.91 13.51 -6.64
CA ASP A 763 0.21 14.43 -7.55
C ASP A 763 0.75 15.87 -7.43
N PRO A 764 2.06 16.11 -7.73
CA PRO A 764 2.71 17.40 -7.51
C PRO A 764 2.16 18.54 -8.39
N GLU A 765 1.57 18.20 -9.54
CA GLU A 765 0.97 19.16 -10.49
C GLU A 765 -0.54 19.38 -10.25
N GLY A 766 -1.15 18.56 -9.39
CA GLY A 766 -2.60 18.51 -9.16
C GLY A 766 -3.38 17.93 -10.35
N GLU A 767 -2.74 17.20 -11.27
CA GLU A 767 -3.35 16.63 -12.47
C GLU A 767 -4.36 15.53 -12.13
N TYR A 768 -4.05 14.67 -11.17
CA TYR A 768 -4.95 13.60 -10.76
C TYR A 768 -6.18 14.16 -10.03
N VAL A 769 -6.01 15.12 -9.12
CA VAL A 769 -7.15 15.77 -8.46
C VAL A 769 -7.98 16.61 -9.43
N VAL A 770 -7.38 17.33 -10.38
CA VAL A 770 -8.14 18.06 -11.42
C VAL A 770 -8.88 17.12 -12.37
N TYR A 771 -8.30 15.96 -12.72
CA TYR A 771 -9.00 14.97 -13.54
C TYR A 771 -10.29 14.49 -12.84
N TRP A 772 -10.26 14.15 -11.56
CA TRP A 772 -11.46 13.68 -10.85
C TRP A 772 -12.34 14.79 -10.26
N LEU A 773 -11.82 16.02 -10.14
CA LEU A 773 -12.50 17.20 -9.61
C LEU A 773 -12.31 18.41 -10.56
N PRO A 774 -13.00 18.45 -11.73
CA PRO A 774 -12.80 19.50 -12.74
C PRO A 774 -13.01 20.94 -12.23
N GLN A 775 -13.75 21.13 -11.14
CA GLN A 775 -13.88 22.45 -10.49
C GLN A 775 -12.55 23.02 -9.95
N LEU A 776 -11.49 22.21 -9.86
CA LEU A 776 -10.15 22.63 -9.44
C LEU A 776 -9.26 23.06 -10.63
N GLU A 777 -9.72 22.88 -11.87
CA GLU A 777 -8.95 23.20 -13.10
C GLU A 777 -8.50 24.67 -13.14
N SER A 778 -9.37 25.57 -12.63
CA SER A 778 -9.19 27.02 -12.54
C SER A 778 -8.21 27.50 -11.46
N LEU A 779 -7.77 26.62 -10.56
CA LEU A 779 -6.85 26.94 -9.47
C LEU A 779 -5.39 26.69 -9.89
N THR A 780 -4.43 27.39 -9.24
CA THR A 780 -3.02 27.15 -9.55
C THR A 780 -2.58 25.76 -9.08
N LYS A 781 -1.45 25.28 -9.62
CA LYS A 781 -0.78 24.03 -9.22
C LYS A 781 -0.68 23.87 -7.71
N GLU A 782 -0.27 24.95 -7.03
CA GLU A 782 -0.01 25.02 -5.59
C GLU A 782 -1.32 24.93 -4.79
N GLU A 783 -2.40 25.49 -5.34
CA GLU A 783 -3.73 25.54 -4.71
C GLU A 783 -4.53 24.25 -4.89
N ARG A 784 -4.45 23.57 -6.05
CA ARG A 784 -5.27 22.39 -6.40
C ARG A 784 -5.33 21.31 -5.33
N ASN A 785 -4.21 21.06 -4.65
CA ASN A 785 -4.13 20.06 -3.58
C ASN A 785 -4.63 20.57 -2.21
N PHE A 786 -4.61 21.89 -1.97
CA PHE A 786 -5.00 22.53 -0.70
C PHE A 786 -5.89 23.78 -0.89
N PRO A 787 -6.99 23.69 -1.65
CA PRO A 787 -7.80 24.84 -2.07
C PRO A 787 -8.56 25.51 -0.92
N GLY A 788 -8.55 24.91 0.28
CA GLY A 788 -9.28 25.38 1.44
C GLY A 788 -10.75 25.61 1.11
N ARG A 789 -11.25 26.83 1.40
CA ARG A 789 -12.65 27.19 1.14
C ARG A 789 -12.99 27.46 -0.33
N ALA A 790 -12.03 27.51 -1.25
CA ALA A 790 -12.31 27.65 -2.68
C ALA A 790 -12.92 26.38 -3.29
N TYR A 791 -12.76 25.22 -2.64
CA TYR A 791 -13.39 23.96 -3.01
C TYR A 791 -14.61 23.65 -2.13
N MET A 792 -14.41 23.31 -0.85
CA MET A 792 -15.48 23.13 0.14
C MET A 792 -14.93 23.14 1.58
N LYS A 793 -15.83 23.07 2.57
CA LYS A 793 -15.43 22.94 3.99
C LYS A 793 -14.90 21.52 4.25
N GLN A 794 -13.72 21.40 4.83
CA GLN A 794 -13.18 20.15 5.36
C GLN A 794 -14.06 19.58 6.48
N VAL A 795 -14.37 18.28 6.41
CA VAL A 795 -15.30 17.62 7.36
C VAL A 795 -14.68 17.35 8.72
N VAL A 796 -13.39 17.00 8.75
CA VAL A 796 -12.54 16.83 9.94
C VAL A 796 -11.22 17.58 9.72
N PRO A 797 -10.51 18.01 10.78
CA PRO A 797 -9.12 18.44 10.65
C PRO A 797 -8.19 17.23 10.47
N LEU A 798 -7.05 17.41 9.79
CA LEU A 798 -6.01 16.39 9.76
C LEU A 798 -5.36 16.23 11.14
N LYS A 799 -5.17 14.98 11.58
CA LYS A 799 -4.56 14.62 12.87
C LYS A 799 -3.12 15.11 12.99
N PHE A 800 -2.37 15.12 11.87
CA PHE A 800 -1.03 15.70 11.82
C PHE A 800 -0.77 16.48 10.53
N GLY A 801 -0.25 17.71 10.66
CA GLY A 801 0.22 18.54 9.54
C GLY A 801 -0.43 19.92 9.38
N ASN A 802 -1.12 20.44 10.40
CA ASN A 802 -1.96 21.65 10.29
C ASN A 802 -1.18 22.99 10.36
N THR A 803 -0.13 23.13 9.54
CA THR A 803 0.75 24.31 9.49
C THR A 803 0.12 25.48 8.71
N SER A 804 -0.71 26.30 9.37
CA SER A 804 -0.96 27.71 8.97
C SER A 804 -1.94 28.48 9.88
N ARG A 805 -2.90 27.84 10.54
CA ARG A 805 -4.07 28.57 11.10
C ARG A 805 -4.04 28.98 12.58
N HIS A 806 -3.36 28.26 13.46
CA HIS A 806 -3.51 28.51 14.90
C HIS A 806 -2.93 29.86 15.38
N GLN A 807 -1.82 30.32 14.80
CA GLN A 807 -1.13 31.54 15.24
C GLN A 807 -1.96 32.84 15.18
N ASN A 808 -3.08 32.86 14.45
CA ASN A 808 -3.97 34.03 14.34
C ASN A 808 -5.29 33.94 15.13
N GLN A 809 -5.69 32.77 15.65
CA GLN A 809 -6.89 32.68 16.50
C GLN A 809 -6.57 32.91 17.98
N ASP A 810 -5.44 32.41 18.47
CA ASP A 810 -5.07 32.53 19.88
C ASP A 810 -4.82 34.00 20.29
N LYS A 811 -4.28 34.82 19.38
CA LYS A 811 -4.15 36.28 19.56
C LYS A 811 -5.49 37.01 19.61
N ALA A 812 -6.53 36.50 18.97
CA ALA A 812 -7.86 37.12 18.96
C ALA A 812 -8.69 36.76 20.21
N LEU A 813 -8.47 35.58 20.78
CA LEU A 813 -9.15 35.11 22.00
C LEU A 813 -8.50 35.69 23.28
N ALA A 814 -7.17 35.81 23.33
CA ALA A 814 -6.47 36.43 24.45
C ALA A 814 -6.92 37.89 24.72
N ALA A 815 -7.35 38.62 23.69
CA ALA A 815 -7.75 40.03 23.76
C ALA A 815 -9.19 40.27 24.28
N ARG A 816 -9.94 39.23 24.70
CA ARG A 816 -11.32 39.34 25.22
C ARG A 816 -11.54 38.66 26.57
N GLY A 817 -10.48 38.25 27.25
CA GLY A 817 -10.53 37.42 28.47
C GLY A 817 -10.52 38.17 29.82
N THR A 818 -10.60 39.51 29.86
CA THR A 818 -10.36 40.32 31.06
C THR A 818 -11.53 41.23 31.44
N ASN A 819 -12.68 40.64 31.77
CA ASN A 819 -13.67 41.23 32.70
C ASN A 819 -14.79 40.23 33.02
N PHE A 820 -14.80 39.66 34.23
CA PHE A 820 -16.01 39.48 35.05
C PHE A 820 -15.62 39.11 36.49
N GLY A 821 -16.09 39.91 37.46
CA GLY A 821 -15.83 39.70 38.89
C GLY A 821 -16.62 38.53 39.48
N GLY A 822 -16.00 37.81 40.42
CA GLY A 822 -16.53 36.54 40.92
C GLY A 822 -17.68 36.65 41.94
N ARG A 823 -18.30 35.51 42.21
CA ARG A 823 -19.08 35.23 43.43
C ARG A 823 -18.77 33.82 43.91
N GLN A 824 -18.31 33.69 45.15
CA GLN A 824 -18.19 32.39 45.81
C GLN A 824 -19.55 31.96 46.38
N THR A 825 -19.88 30.69 46.28
CA THR A 825 -20.86 30.02 47.14
C THR A 825 -20.30 28.68 47.61
N LYS A 826 -19.96 28.59 48.91
CA LYS A 826 -19.77 27.28 49.56
C LYS A 826 -21.14 26.62 49.70
N GLY A 827 -21.28 25.37 49.26
CA GLY A 827 -22.53 24.62 49.35
C GLY A 827 -22.72 23.88 50.67
N GLN A 828 -23.89 23.27 50.84
CA GLN A 828 -24.15 22.17 51.77
C GLN A 828 -25.30 21.30 51.23
N ARG A 829 -25.22 19.99 51.51
CA ARG A 829 -26.28 18.97 51.64
C ARG A 829 -27.52 19.10 50.72
N ARG A 830 -27.88 18.05 50.00
CA ARG A 830 -28.10 16.71 50.54
C ARG A 830 -27.89 15.60 49.52
#